data_AF-A0A356F4H3-F1
#
_entry.id   AF-A0A356F4H3-F1
#
_cell.length_a   1.000
_cell.length_b   1.000
_cell.length_c   1.000
_cell.angle_alpha   90.00
_cell.angle_beta   90.00
_cell.angle_gamma   90.00
#
_symmetry.space_group_name_H-M   'P 1'
#
loop_
_entity.id
_entity.type
_entity.pdbx_description
1 polymer ?
#
loop_
_entity_poly.entity_id
_entity_poly.type
_entity_poly.pdbx_seq_one_letter_code
_entity_poly.pdbx_strand_id
1 'polypeptide(L)'
;MKLCYFVLPAVMAWVQPLYAEENEIQLTNADDLFFSEKDNLETVLDKSGNLFSGAVRKKDDEGRTITYFYRNGLRNGVITSKYEDGKLEFETTYRKGKKDGEEIYFYENGNPKHKKTYKENVLNGEETLFYENGKPQLQNHYINGKKNGETTYFDENGNRTKIEHFKDDVKDGIEHIISDNSLVEENHYTDGVLNGVTKKYNKEYQTDEIEYADGKKNGIARHFNKDGSTVEIPYVNDQKNGTGVAYYPDKKVANKAEYRNDAKNGMSLKYYKNGKRQLAETYKNDKQEGVSRSFSQDGELKSVSYYVDGMELAVINIEQDAELRDIAAANRMGQISKYTSKKAYWYPVLWLGLNSENLEILQNLEKDMKMYGAALDDMAVYQRESKSKYADYNRRLFFGLMPLSYAVDLSAPLEILQKFATPQQINGQNPRGGTALLEAIRLNNPEMVKFLLLHKADISSAPKIFLQSVKENVAPEILEELLKVGADVNAADENGVNAAVWAVKHNDLQLLNLLQKYHADFQTLLPDGKNLLFYAVNLHCDEPVINMLIAAGLDINQPDKNGNFLLLNALKSKDYELTEKLLKLKADVNMTDSSNESAVSFVLENSVPPKIFKKVMSKKVDTTRLFGKQHKPLWRLAAEAEQYELLKRLFDKTGGADKPDAQGVVPVQTIVNVKNIEDSKVAGIILSYISSQWLNEHPQYWQQVLEAKNLQLFQKLAEIGFNPNVKNADGEEPVLQLVKSNDSLVWLEALEKLNPNLNISDASGKTLLQYAIDYNNLDMARNLLEHGVSVSLPQHNYLPELKSDKTAITELLLAKGADTSYIVPDGRTLLMIAVQNLNLVLAENLLQNGADTQARDKNGNIALFYIAEALKENQNLPQDKLLPLVQTMVQKLLQYGIDINTQNGNGETVLIYAAKIKVPYYTELLKILAEQGIDAGIKDQYGKTAADYAK
;
A
#
# COMPACT_ATOMS: atom_id res chain seq x y z
N MET A 1 107.64 20.01 7.71
CA MET A 1 109.11 19.72 7.79
C MET A 1 109.85 20.98 7.30
N LYS A 2 110.83 21.44 8.11
CA LYS A 2 111.85 22.49 7.88
C LYS A 2 111.54 23.98 8.13
N LEU A 3 112.09 24.43 9.27
CA LEU A 3 113.00 25.58 9.48
C LEU A 3 112.46 26.95 9.95
N CYS A 4 112.95 27.29 11.15
CA CYS A 4 113.30 28.61 11.71
C CYS A 4 112.16 29.52 12.21
N TYR A 5 112.04 29.84 13.51
CA TYR A 5 112.98 30.51 14.45
C TYR A 5 113.46 31.89 13.99
N PHE A 6 113.42 32.85 14.93
CA PHE A 6 113.73 34.29 14.89
C PHE A 6 112.58 35.13 14.32
N VAL A 7 111.88 35.93 15.14
CA VAL A 7 112.25 37.26 15.68
C VAL A 7 111.12 37.56 16.69
N LEU A 8 111.22 38.09 17.90
CA LEU A 8 112.24 38.59 18.80
C LEU A 8 111.52 38.62 20.18
N PRO A 9 112.20 38.42 21.31
CA PRO A 9 111.68 38.84 22.61
C PRO A 9 111.67 40.38 22.63
N ALA A 10 110.51 41.00 22.47
CA ALA A 10 110.43 42.46 22.40
C ALA A 10 109.13 43.06 22.93
N VAL A 11 108.43 42.43 23.90
CA VAL A 11 107.45 43.14 24.76
C VAL A 11 107.37 42.50 26.15
N MET A 12 108.52 42.22 26.78
CA MET A 12 108.62 42.00 28.24
C MET A 12 109.39 43.16 28.89
N ALA A 13 109.24 44.34 28.31
CA ALA A 13 109.70 45.60 28.87
C ALA A 13 108.60 46.64 28.67
N TRP A 14 107.48 46.46 29.36
CA TRP A 14 106.56 47.55 29.63
C TRP A 14 106.41 47.66 31.14
N VAL A 15 106.93 48.77 31.65
CA VAL A 15 106.53 49.33 32.93
C VAL A 15 106.73 48.35 34.08
N GLN A 16 107.97 48.19 34.54
CA GLN A 16 108.10 48.23 35.99
C GLN A 16 107.45 49.56 36.41
N PRO A 17 106.42 49.57 37.27
CA PRO A 17 106.33 50.69 38.16
C PRO A 17 107.57 50.53 39.04
N LEU A 18 108.67 51.21 38.66
CA LEU A 18 109.82 51.49 39.51
C LEU A 18 109.43 52.28 40.79
N TYR A 19 108.12 52.37 41.07
CA TYR A 19 107.43 53.07 42.14
C TYR A 19 106.49 52.17 42.95
N ALA A 20 106.29 50.88 42.60
CA ALA A 20 105.33 50.02 43.30
C ALA A 20 105.93 49.19 44.44
N GLU A 21 107.22 48.82 44.38
CA GLU A 21 107.85 48.11 45.52
C GLU A 21 108.04 49.03 46.74
N GLU A 22 108.08 50.35 46.55
CA GLU A 22 108.21 51.29 47.67
C GLU A 22 106.90 51.54 48.44
N ASN A 23 105.74 51.20 47.88
CA ASN A 23 104.42 51.43 48.50
C ASN A 23 103.48 50.22 48.32
N GLU A 24 103.98 49.01 48.59
CA GLU A 24 103.13 47.81 48.65
C GLU A 24 102.44 47.72 50.01
N ILE A 25 101.10 47.69 50.03
CA ILE A 25 100.31 47.47 51.24
C ILE A 25 99.73 46.07 51.20
N GLN A 26 100.06 45.27 52.21
CA GLN A 26 99.31 44.06 52.52
C GLN A 26 98.13 44.44 53.40
N LEU A 27 96.90 44.20 52.91
CA LEU A 27 95.70 44.40 53.71
C LEU A 27 95.58 43.25 54.73
N THR A 28 96.34 43.35 55.81
CA THR A 28 96.19 42.50 57.00
C THR A 28 95.35 43.16 58.08
N ASN A 29 95.14 44.49 58.01
CA ASN A 29 94.28 45.27 58.91
C ASN A 29 93.25 46.11 58.13
N ALA A 30 92.05 46.27 58.70
CA ALA A 30 90.91 46.91 58.04
C ALA A 30 91.02 48.44 57.91
N ASP A 31 91.98 49.09 58.59
CA ASP A 31 92.06 50.55 58.72
C ASP A 31 93.02 51.21 57.70
N ASP A 32 93.68 50.45 56.83
CA ASP A 32 94.77 50.97 55.99
C ASP A 32 94.30 51.73 54.73
N LEU A 33 93.08 51.48 54.24
CA LEU A 33 92.52 52.10 53.03
C LEU A 33 91.01 52.32 53.16
N PHE A 34 90.51 53.45 52.67
CA PHE A 34 89.09 53.76 52.58
C PHE A 34 88.58 53.61 51.15
N PHE A 35 87.53 52.81 50.98
CA PHE A 35 86.90 52.59 49.68
C PHE A 35 85.66 53.47 49.56
N SER A 36 85.56 54.19 48.45
CA SER A 36 84.41 54.99 48.07
C SER A 36 84.06 54.73 46.62
N GLU A 37 82.84 55.05 46.21
CA GLU A 37 82.44 54.94 44.81
C GLU A 37 82.15 56.34 44.26
N LYS A 38 82.78 56.68 43.13
CA LYS A 38 82.58 57.95 42.44
C LYS A 38 82.51 57.70 40.94
N ASP A 39 81.49 58.25 40.28
CA ASP A 39 81.26 58.08 38.83
C ASP A 39 81.19 56.60 38.39
N ASN A 40 80.55 55.74 39.21
CA ASN A 40 80.48 54.27 39.04
C ASN A 40 81.84 53.58 38.96
N LEU A 41 82.88 54.19 39.53
CA LEU A 41 84.21 53.61 39.67
C LEU A 41 84.60 53.58 41.15
N GLU A 42 85.11 52.43 41.58
CA GLU A 42 85.71 52.30 42.91
C GLU A 42 86.94 53.22 43.01
N THR A 43 86.89 54.14 43.97
CA THR A 43 87.95 55.10 44.29
C THR A 43 88.50 54.83 45.68
N VAL A 44 89.79 54.57 45.76
CA VAL A 44 90.51 54.20 46.98
C VAL A 44 91.30 55.39 47.52
N LEU A 45 91.16 55.64 48.82
CA LEU A 45 91.86 56.70 49.56
C LEU A 45 92.80 56.09 50.61
N ASP A 46 93.92 56.76 50.87
CA ASP A 46 94.82 56.44 51.97
C ASP A 46 94.27 56.88 53.34
N LYS A 47 94.92 56.48 54.42
CA LYS A 47 94.56 56.84 55.81
C LYS A 47 94.48 58.35 56.09
N SER A 48 95.08 59.20 55.25
CA SER A 48 95.05 60.67 55.37
C SER A 48 93.92 61.30 54.54
N GLY A 49 93.16 60.49 53.79
CA GLY A 49 92.07 60.92 52.91
C GLY A 49 92.51 61.33 51.50
N ASN A 50 93.77 61.09 51.10
CA ASN A 50 94.26 61.39 49.75
C ASN A 50 94.07 60.20 48.79
N LEU A 51 94.03 60.47 47.48
CA LEU A 51 93.89 59.42 46.45
C LEU A 51 95.07 58.44 46.47
N PHE A 52 94.78 57.15 46.67
CA PHE A 52 95.80 56.12 46.82
C PHE A 52 96.45 55.73 45.50
N SER A 53 97.78 55.56 45.49
CA SER A 53 98.53 54.99 44.38
C SER A 53 99.52 53.96 44.89
N GLY A 54 99.38 52.71 44.45
CA GLY A 54 100.17 51.60 44.96
C GLY A 54 99.55 50.23 44.65
N ALA A 55 100.23 49.17 45.10
CA ALA A 55 99.75 47.80 44.99
C ALA A 55 99.10 47.35 46.31
N VAL A 56 97.98 46.62 46.19
CA VAL A 56 97.21 46.12 47.32
C VAL A 56 97.06 44.61 47.17
N ARG A 57 97.54 43.86 48.16
CA ARG A 57 97.36 42.40 48.23
C ARG A 57 96.36 42.04 49.31
N LYS A 58 95.35 41.25 48.94
CA LYS A 58 94.30 40.74 49.84
C LYS A 58 94.19 39.23 49.69
N LYS A 59 94.03 38.52 50.81
CA LYS A 59 93.55 37.14 50.80
C LYS A 59 92.03 37.12 50.97
N ASP A 60 91.34 36.31 50.19
CA ASP A 60 89.91 36.10 50.35
C ASP A 60 89.61 34.89 51.26
N ASP A 61 88.32 34.61 51.47
CA ASP A 61 87.84 33.54 52.36
C ASP A 61 88.21 32.13 51.85
N GLU A 62 88.57 32.00 50.57
CA GLU A 62 89.02 30.74 49.94
C GLU A 62 90.56 30.60 49.95
N GLY A 63 91.27 31.50 50.64
CA GLY A 63 92.73 31.51 50.73
C GLY A 63 93.44 32.02 49.47
N ARG A 64 92.69 32.49 48.46
CA ARG A 64 93.22 33.01 47.20
C ARG A 64 93.86 34.36 47.42
N THR A 65 94.96 34.62 46.73
CA THR A 65 95.68 35.89 46.84
C THR A 65 95.36 36.77 45.64
N ILE A 66 94.69 37.90 45.89
CA ILE A 66 94.33 38.88 44.87
C ILE A 66 95.25 40.10 44.99
N THR A 67 95.84 40.51 43.87
CA THR A 67 96.68 41.71 43.77
C THR A 67 95.99 42.76 42.91
N TYR A 68 95.69 43.91 43.50
CA TYR A 68 95.15 45.08 42.83
C TYR A 68 96.22 46.15 42.67
N PHE A 69 96.16 46.92 41.59
CA PHE A 69 97.02 48.09 41.37
C PHE A 69 96.15 49.33 41.21
N TYR A 70 96.50 50.40 41.94
CA TYR A 70 95.78 51.68 41.93
C TYR A 70 96.71 52.82 41.51
N ARG A 71 96.16 53.78 40.77
CA ARG A 71 96.81 55.05 40.44
C ARG A 71 95.79 56.18 40.54
N ASN A 72 96.08 57.17 41.38
CA ASN A 72 95.18 58.27 41.73
C ASN A 72 93.79 57.78 42.17
N GLY A 73 93.75 56.76 43.02
CA GLY A 73 92.56 56.17 43.60
C GLY A 73 91.81 55.17 42.70
N LEU A 74 92.12 55.10 41.40
CA LEU A 74 91.43 54.20 40.47
C LEU A 74 92.27 52.98 40.12
N ARG A 75 91.62 51.83 39.87
CA ARG A 75 92.30 50.61 39.39
C ARG A 75 93.05 50.90 38.08
N ASN A 76 94.34 50.62 38.05
CA ASN A 76 95.21 50.92 36.92
C ASN A 76 96.43 49.99 36.93
N GLY A 77 96.44 49.02 36.02
CA GLY A 77 97.43 47.94 35.96
C GLY A 77 96.78 46.56 35.81
N VAL A 78 97.60 45.52 35.85
CA VAL A 78 97.16 44.12 35.72
C VAL A 78 96.76 43.58 37.08
N ILE A 79 95.47 43.29 37.25
CA ILE A 79 94.94 42.64 38.44
C ILE A 79 95.10 41.13 38.26
N THR A 80 95.59 40.46 39.30
CA THR A 80 95.77 39.00 39.28
C THR A 80 95.14 38.35 40.52
N SER A 81 94.51 37.19 40.35
CA SER A 81 94.14 36.27 41.43
C SER A 81 94.94 34.99 41.27
N LYS A 82 95.41 34.43 42.39
CA LYS A 82 96.13 33.16 42.44
C LYS A 82 95.40 32.19 43.37
N TYR A 83 95.33 30.92 42.96
CA TYR A 83 94.88 29.81 43.79
C TYR A 83 95.73 29.65 45.05
N GLU A 84 95.27 28.85 46.02
CA GLU A 84 96.00 28.58 47.26
C GLU A 84 97.41 27.98 46.99
N ASP A 85 97.55 27.19 45.93
CA ASP A 85 98.82 26.60 45.48
C ASP A 85 99.78 27.60 44.78
N GLY A 86 99.34 28.85 44.59
CA GLY A 86 100.10 29.93 44.00
C GLY A 86 100.04 30.04 42.46
N LYS A 87 99.34 29.13 41.77
CA LYS A 87 99.10 29.25 40.31
C LYS A 87 98.12 30.37 40.00
N LEU A 88 98.23 30.94 38.80
CA LEU A 88 97.36 32.01 38.33
C LEU A 88 95.94 31.45 38.09
N GLU A 89 94.94 32.05 38.71
CA GLU A 89 93.51 31.75 38.49
C GLU A 89 92.90 32.73 37.49
N PHE A 90 93.31 33.99 37.59
CA PHE A 90 92.69 35.09 36.87
C PHE A 90 93.69 36.21 36.65
N GLU A 91 93.66 36.82 35.47
CA GLU A 91 94.29 38.11 35.22
C GLU A 91 93.41 39.01 34.36
N THR A 92 93.46 40.31 34.62
CA THR A 92 92.76 41.32 33.79
C THR A 92 93.48 42.66 33.86
N THR A 93 93.38 43.45 32.80
CA THR A 93 93.99 44.79 32.75
C THR A 93 92.95 45.88 32.98
N TYR A 94 93.22 46.77 33.94
CA TYR A 94 92.44 47.99 34.15
C TYR A 94 93.24 49.21 33.73
N ARG A 95 92.57 50.19 33.09
CA ARG A 95 93.10 51.54 32.82
C ARG A 95 92.08 52.56 33.29
N LYS A 96 92.51 53.45 34.21
CA LYS A 96 91.66 54.50 34.80
C LYS A 96 90.31 53.97 35.33
N GLY A 97 90.32 52.84 36.02
CA GLY A 97 89.15 52.23 36.64
C GLY A 97 88.30 51.34 35.74
N LYS A 98 88.54 51.29 34.42
CA LYS A 98 87.81 50.42 33.48
C LYS A 98 88.67 49.25 33.00
N LYS A 99 88.07 48.08 32.74
CA LYS A 99 88.69 46.96 32.02
C LYS A 99 89.06 47.42 30.61
N ASP A 100 90.33 47.31 30.27
CA ASP A 100 90.89 47.72 28.98
C ASP A 100 92.13 46.87 28.67
N GLY A 101 91.89 45.78 27.94
CA GLY A 101 92.83 44.70 27.68
C GLY A 101 92.20 43.32 27.79
N GLU A 102 93.05 42.30 27.88
CA GLU A 102 92.61 40.91 28.00
C GLU A 102 92.23 40.57 29.45
N GLU A 103 91.18 39.79 29.59
CA GLU A 103 90.77 39.10 30.80
C GLU A 103 90.90 37.60 30.54
N ILE A 104 91.71 36.92 31.36
CA ILE A 104 91.98 35.50 31.22
C ILE A 104 91.70 34.83 32.55
N TYR A 105 90.85 33.81 32.52
CA TYR A 105 90.70 32.85 33.60
C TYR A 105 91.42 31.57 33.24
N PHE A 106 91.99 30.91 34.23
CA PHE A 106 92.70 29.65 34.09
C PHE A 106 91.95 28.53 34.84
N TYR A 107 92.22 27.29 34.48
CA TYR A 107 91.90 26.12 35.28
C TYR A 107 93.02 25.88 36.31
N GLU A 108 92.76 25.05 37.34
CA GLU A 108 93.78 24.66 38.34
C GLU A 108 95.01 23.94 37.73
N ASN A 109 94.84 23.38 36.53
CA ASN A 109 95.93 22.78 35.76
C ASN A 109 96.84 23.80 35.03
N GLY A 110 96.47 25.09 35.06
CA GLY A 110 97.20 26.20 34.44
C GLY A 110 96.83 26.49 32.98
N ASN A 111 95.97 25.70 32.35
CA ASN A 111 95.48 25.99 31.01
C ASN A 111 94.44 27.13 31.06
N PRO A 112 94.34 27.97 30.02
CA PRO A 112 93.30 28.99 29.95
C PRO A 112 91.92 28.31 29.94
N LYS A 113 90.97 28.91 30.64
CA LYS A 113 89.56 28.50 30.73
C LYS A 113 88.69 29.36 29.82
N HIS A 114 88.86 30.68 29.92
CA HIS A 114 88.34 31.60 28.91
C HIS A 114 89.18 32.85 28.85
N LYS A 115 89.20 33.47 27.68
CA LYS A 115 89.92 34.70 27.36
C LYS A 115 88.94 35.66 26.71
N LYS A 116 88.82 36.88 27.23
CA LYS A 116 87.92 37.93 26.73
C LYS A 116 88.68 39.22 26.55
N THR A 117 88.40 39.95 25.46
CA THR A 117 89.02 41.26 25.21
C THR A 117 88.04 42.37 25.52
N TYR A 118 88.44 43.30 26.38
CA TYR A 118 87.65 44.48 26.75
C TYR A 118 88.31 45.77 26.27
N LYS A 119 87.49 46.74 25.87
CA LYS A 119 87.88 48.13 25.67
C LYS A 119 86.88 49.02 26.41
N GLU A 120 87.36 49.76 27.40
CA GLU A 120 86.53 50.59 28.28
C GLU A 120 85.29 49.87 28.88
N ASN A 121 85.50 48.71 29.51
CA ASN A 121 84.45 47.82 30.08
C ASN A 121 83.53 47.12 29.06
N VAL A 122 83.63 47.39 27.76
CA VAL A 122 82.80 46.76 26.73
C VAL A 122 83.62 45.67 26.01
N LEU A 123 83.01 44.50 25.77
CA LEU A 123 83.65 43.44 24.97
C LEU A 123 83.95 43.95 23.56
N ASN A 124 85.21 43.92 23.16
CA ASN A 124 85.67 44.44 21.89
C ASN A 124 86.95 43.72 21.48
N GLY A 125 86.84 42.82 20.51
CA GLY A 125 87.88 41.87 20.12
C GLY A 125 87.43 40.42 20.28
N GLU A 126 88.41 39.52 20.37
CA GLU A 126 88.17 38.08 20.44
C GLU A 126 87.78 37.64 21.86
N GLU A 127 86.82 36.72 21.93
CA GLU A 127 86.54 35.88 23.09
C GLU A 127 86.81 34.42 22.71
N THR A 128 87.65 33.75 23.48
CA THR A 128 87.97 32.34 23.29
C THR A 128 87.65 31.56 24.56
N LEU A 129 86.79 30.55 24.45
CA LEU A 129 86.58 29.54 25.48
C LEU A 129 87.45 28.33 25.14
N PHE A 130 87.99 27.68 26.16
CA PHE A 130 88.90 26.56 26.01
C PHE A 130 88.37 25.33 26.75
N TYR A 131 88.70 24.15 26.24
CA TYR A 131 88.59 22.91 26.99
C TYR A 131 89.68 22.82 28.06
N GLU A 132 89.51 21.97 29.07
CA GLU A 132 90.54 21.73 30.10
C GLU A 132 91.89 21.26 29.53
N ASN A 133 91.89 20.67 28.33
CA ASN A 133 93.09 20.24 27.61
C ASN A 133 93.86 21.41 26.93
N GLY A 134 93.35 22.65 27.02
CA GLY A 134 93.96 23.86 26.49
C GLY A 134 93.63 24.16 25.02
N LYS A 135 92.86 23.31 24.32
CA LYS A 135 92.40 23.57 22.96
C LYS A 135 91.18 24.49 22.95
N PRO A 136 90.99 25.34 21.93
CA PRO A 136 89.82 26.19 21.83
C PRO A 136 88.56 25.33 21.69
N GLN A 137 87.48 25.76 22.34
CA GLN A 137 86.12 25.21 22.23
C GLN A 137 85.25 26.12 21.35
N LEU A 138 85.40 27.44 21.53
CA LEU A 138 84.62 28.47 20.85
C LEU A 138 85.48 29.71 20.73
N GLN A 139 85.49 30.32 19.54
CA GLN A 139 86.07 31.63 19.27
C GLN A 139 84.99 32.54 18.72
N ASN A 140 84.65 33.60 19.46
CA ASN A 140 83.72 34.65 19.05
C ASN A 140 84.50 35.95 18.76
N HIS A 141 84.01 36.76 17.84
CA HIS A 141 84.48 38.14 17.64
C HIS A 141 83.39 39.15 18.05
N TYR A 142 83.76 40.14 18.84
CA TYR A 142 82.87 41.19 19.30
C TYR A 142 83.33 42.57 18.83
N ILE A 143 82.38 43.40 18.41
CA ILE A 143 82.58 44.84 18.18
C ILE A 143 81.55 45.58 19.02
N ASN A 144 82.01 46.44 19.94
CA ASN A 144 81.16 47.24 20.83
C ASN A 144 80.09 46.41 21.59
N GLY A 145 80.49 45.23 22.09
CA GLY A 145 79.65 44.38 22.93
C GLY A 145 78.73 43.42 22.16
N LYS A 146 78.67 43.51 20.83
CA LYS A 146 77.87 42.63 19.97
C LYS A 146 78.74 41.68 19.18
N LYS A 147 78.28 40.45 18.97
CA LYS A 147 78.94 39.49 18.06
C LYS A 147 78.94 40.06 16.65
N ASN A 148 80.11 40.13 16.04
CA ASN A 148 80.28 40.70 14.71
C ASN A 148 81.51 40.03 14.07
N GLY A 149 81.39 39.46 12.87
CA GLY A 149 82.42 38.67 12.21
C GLY A 149 82.27 37.16 12.40
N GLU A 150 83.36 36.43 12.18
CA GLU A 150 83.42 34.96 12.23
C GLU A 150 83.31 34.45 13.67
N THR A 151 82.54 33.39 13.86
CA THR A 151 82.48 32.58 15.07
C THR A 151 82.82 31.13 14.73
N THR A 152 83.84 30.57 15.38
CA THR A 152 84.35 29.23 15.09
C THR A 152 84.13 28.30 16.28
N TYR A 153 83.57 27.12 16.01
CA TYR A 153 83.37 26.05 16.98
C TYR A 153 84.34 24.91 16.71
N PHE A 154 84.85 24.32 17.78
CA PHE A 154 85.85 23.27 17.74
C PHE A 154 85.39 22.04 18.54
N ASP A 155 85.86 20.86 18.16
CA ASP A 155 85.76 19.65 18.98
C ASP A 155 86.89 19.59 20.04
N GLU A 156 86.83 18.62 20.95
CA GLU A 156 87.88 18.41 21.97
C GLU A 156 89.27 18.09 21.37
N ASN A 157 89.33 17.71 20.09
CA ASN A 157 90.57 17.46 19.36
C ASN A 157 91.14 18.73 18.71
N GLY A 158 90.40 19.84 18.71
CA GLY A 158 90.78 21.12 18.10
C GLY A 158 90.45 21.21 16.60
N ASN A 159 89.67 20.27 16.06
CA ASN A 159 89.16 20.36 14.69
C ASN A 159 87.94 21.28 14.66
N ARG A 160 87.81 22.04 13.58
CA ARG A 160 86.63 22.91 13.36
C ARG A 160 85.41 22.04 13.07
N THR A 161 84.32 22.27 13.78
CA THR A 161 83.03 21.58 13.56
C THR A 161 82.00 22.50 12.93
N LYS A 162 82.11 23.80 13.20
CA LYS A 162 81.17 24.79 12.68
C LYS A 162 81.81 26.17 12.55
N ILE A 163 81.46 26.88 11.49
CA ILE A 163 81.82 28.29 11.29
C ILE A 163 80.53 29.06 11.02
N GLU A 164 80.31 30.15 11.74
CA GLU A 164 79.16 31.05 11.58
C GLU A 164 79.65 32.48 11.38
N HIS A 165 78.87 33.31 10.72
CA HIS A 165 79.15 34.73 10.56
C HIS A 165 78.01 35.55 11.17
N PHE A 166 78.37 36.60 11.90
CA PHE A 166 77.43 37.48 12.59
C PHE A 166 77.66 38.94 12.20
N LYS A 167 76.59 39.72 12.24
CA LYS A 167 76.59 41.17 12.16
C LYS A 167 75.63 41.70 13.22
N ASP A 168 76.16 42.40 14.20
CA ASP A 168 75.41 42.98 15.32
C ASP A 168 74.46 41.97 16.03
N ASP A 169 75.01 40.81 16.42
CA ASP A 169 74.33 39.66 17.05
C ASP A 169 73.39 38.84 16.16
N VAL A 170 73.20 39.23 14.89
CA VAL A 170 72.36 38.51 13.92
C VAL A 170 73.23 37.69 12.97
N LYS A 171 72.84 36.45 12.65
CA LYS A 171 73.56 35.63 11.66
C LYS A 171 73.49 36.29 10.28
N ASP A 172 74.64 36.58 9.68
CA ASP A 172 74.73 37.27 8.40
C ASP A 172 76.01 36.81 7.69
N GLY A 173 75.86 36.09 6.58
CA GLY A 173 76.95 35.44 5.85
C GLY A 173 76.82 33.90 5.78
N ILE A 174 77.92 33.24 5.49
CA ILE A 174 77.94 31.80 5.21
C ILE A 174 78.20 31.00 6.49
N GLU A 175 77.34 30.03 6.77
CA GLU A 175 77.57 29.00 7.79
C GLU A 175 78.15 27.75 7.13
N HIS A 176 79.25 27.24 7.69
CA HIS A 176 79.84 25.97 7.31
C HIS A 176 79.65 24.96 8.44
N ILE A 177 79.10 23.79 8.09
CA ILE A 177 79.06 22.63 8.97
C ILE A 177 80.12 21.64 8.50
N ILE A 178 80.99 21.22 9.42
CA ILE A 178 82.16 20.39 9.14
C ILE A 178 82.07 19.13 9.99
N SER A 179 82.22 17.97 9.34
CA SER A 179 82.28 16.66 9.99
C SER A 179 83.42 15.86 9.39
N ASP A 180 84.17 15.10 10.21
CA ASP A 180 85.36 14.34 9.77
C ASP A 180 86.36 15.19 8.94
N ASN A 181 86.57 16.46 9.34
CA ASN A 181 87.40 17.44 8.62
C ASN A 181 86.98 17.73 7.16
N SER A 182 85.73 17.44 6.80
CA SER A 182 85.15 17.72 5.48
C SER A 182 83.91 18.60 5.60
N LEU A 183 83.71 19.52 4.66
CA LEU A 183 82.48 20.33 4.56
C LEU A 183 81.30 19.40 4.23
N VAL A 184 80.26 19.43 5.05
CA VAL A 184 79.03 18.64 4.83
C VAL A 184 77.84 19.52 4.43
N GLU A 185 77.83 20.78 4.86
CA GLU A 185 76.76 21.72 4.54
C GLU A 185 77.27 23.17 4.51
N GLU A 186 76.82 23.92 3.51
CA GLU A 186 77.06 25.36 3.34
C GLU A 186 75.69 26.05 3.30
N ASN A 187 75.42 26.94 4.26
CA ASN A 187 74.16 27.66 4.40
C ASN A 187 74.38 29.17 4.29
N HIS A 188 73.58 29.85 3.48
CA HIS A 188 73.70 31.30 3.28
C HIS A 188 72.61 32.02 4.08
N TYR A 189 73.00 32.93 4.96
CA TYR A 189 72.10 33.73 5.78
C TYR A 189 72.21 35.22 5.43
N THR A 190 71.08 35.91 5.43
CA THR A 190 71.00 37.37 5.41
C THR A 190 70.01 37.80 6.47
N ASP A 191 70.42 38.71 7.36
CA ASP A 191 69.59 39.21 8.48
C ASP A 191 68.93 38.09 9.32
N GLY A 192 69.66 36.99 9.54
CA GLY A 192 69.23 35.88 10.39
C GLY A 192 68.37 34.82 9.69
N VAL A 193 68.06 35.01 8.42
CA VAL A 193 67.17 34.13 7.63
C VAL A 193 67.96 33.49 6.49
N LEU A 194 67.65 32.22 6.16
CA LEU A 194 68.24 31.56 4.99
C LEU A 194 67.89 32.34 3.71
N ASN A 195 68.91 32.83 3.02
CA ASN A 195 68.75 33.63 1.81
C ASN A 195 70.00 33.43 0.92
N GLY A 196 69.80 32.87 -0.26
CA GLY A 196 70.87 32.42 -1.15
C GLY A 196 70.89 30.91 -1.34
N VAL A 197 72.03 30.38 -1.80
CA VAL A 197 72.17 28.98 -2.21
C VAL A 197 72.72 28.14 -1.06
N THR A 198 71.94 27.17 -0.57
CA THR A 198 72.43 26.14 0.35
C THR A 198 72.95 24.94 -0.43
N LYS A 199 74.08 24.38 -0.01
CA LYS A 199 74.69 23.18 -0.62
C LYS A 199 74.90 22.09 0.42
N LYS A 200 74.68 20.84 0.01
CA LYS A 200 74.94 19.65 0.81
C LYS A 200 75.92 18.73 0.12
N TYR A 201 76.80 18.13 0.92
CA TYR A 201 77.89 17.31 0.45
C TYR A 201 77.88 15.95 1.17
N ASN A 202 78.23 14.91 0.43
CA ASN A 202 78.70 13.65 1.02
C ASN A 202 80.23 13.57 0.86
N LYS A 203 80.85 12.46 1.30
CA LYS A 203 82.32 12.28 1.23
C LYS A 203 82.90 12.29 -0.20
N GLU A 204 82.08 12.11 -1.23
CA GLU A 204 82.51 11.93 -2.62
C GLU A 204 82.13 13.11 -3.55
N TYR A 205 80.94 13.70 -3.38
CA TYR A 205 80.40 14.74 -4.25
C TYR A 205 79.28 15.57 -3.56
N GLN A 206 78.90 16.69 -4.19
CA GLN A 206 77.75 17.52 -3.78
C GLN A 206 76.44 16.78 -4.09
N THR A 207 75.59 16.56 -3.09
CA THR A 207 74.30 15.86 -3.28
C THR A 207 73.18 16.80 -3.67
N ASP A 208 73.17 18.01 -3.11
CA ASP A 208 72.06 18.96 -3.28
C ASP A 208 72.54 20.40 -3.39
N GLU A 209 71.79 21.19 -4.14
CA GLU A 209 71.85 22.64 -4.21
C GLU A 209 70.43 23.19 -4.14
N ILE A 210 70.14 24.09 -3.20
CA ILE A 210 68.79 24.61 -3.00
C ILE A 210 68.85 26.12 -2.84
N GLU A 211 68.12 26.84 -3.69
CA GLU A 211 67.95 28.28 -3.62
C GLU A 211 66.84 28.65 -2.60
N TYR A 212 67.19 29.51 -1.64
CA TYR A 212 66.28 30.08 -0.66
C TYR A 212 66.15 31.59 -0.83
N ALA A 213 64.95 32.12 -0.61
CA ALA A 213 64.70 33.54 -0.41
C ALA A 213 63.76 33.70 0.78
N ASP A 214 64.09 34.59 1.72
CA ASP A 214 63.31 34.84 2.93
C ASP A 214 62.93 33.57 3.72
N GLY A 215 63.86 32.60 3.78
CA GLY A 215 63.72 31.37 4.56
C GLY A 215 62.92 30.27 3.87
N LYS A 216 62.42 30.52 2.65
CA LYS A 216 61.62 29.57 1.87
C LYS A 216 62.36 29.16 0.60
N LYS A 217 62.16 27.93 0.13
CA LYS A 217 62.67 27.49 -1.16
C LYS A 217 62.06 28.36 -2.26
N ASN A 218 62.90 29.07 -2.99
CA ASN A 218 62.47 29.99 -4.03
C ASN A 218 63.58 30.09 -5.08
N GLY A 219 63.37 29.45 -6.23
CA GLY A 219 64.40 29.20 -7.23
C GLY A 219 64.52 27.72 -7.58
N ILE A 220 65.67 27.29 -8.08
CA ILE A 220 65.90 25.89 -8.50
C ILE A 220 66.51 25.06 -7.36
N ALA A 221 65.91 23.91 -7.08
CA ALA A 221 66.53 22.85 -6.30
C ALA A 221 67.15 21.81 -7.24
N ARG A 222 68.45 21.58 -7.13
CA ARG A 222 69.19 20.58 -7.90
C ARG A 222 69.57 19.41 -6.99
N HIS A 223 69.26 18.21 -7.43
CA HIS A 223 69.69 16.97 -6.82
C HIS A 223 70.64 16.23 -7.75
N PHE A 224 71.82 15.88 -7.26
CA PHE A 224 72.86 15.19 -8.01
C PHE A 224 72.95 13.74 -7.57
N ASN A 225 72.89 12.81 -8.51
CA ASN A 225 73.03 11.38 -8.25
C ASN A 225 74.48 10.93 -8.47
N LYS A 226 74.87 9.82 -7.82
CA LYS A 226 76.21 9.22 -7.95
C LYS A 226 76.60 8.86 -9.39
N ASP A 227 75.62 8.54 -10.23
CA ASP A 227 75.84 8.18 -11.64
C ASP A 227 76.06 9.41 -12.56
N GLY A 228 75.97 10.63 -12.03
CA GLY A 228 76.09 11.89 -12.76
C GLY A 228 74.76 12.43 -13.30
N SER A 229 73.66 11.70 -13.15
CA SER A 229 72.32 12.22 -13.47
C SER A 229 71.93 13.33 -12.49
N THR A 230 71.09 14.26 -12.94
CA THR A 230 70.71 15.45 -12.16
C THR A 230 69.22 15.69 -12.28
N VAL A 231 68.55 16.08 -11.20
CA VAL A 231 67.14 16.47 -11.20
C VAL A 231 67.05 17.92 -10.73
N GLU A 232 66.42 18.77 -11.53
CA GLU A 232 66.16 20.16 -11.23
C GLU A 232 64.66 20.36 -11.03
N ILE A 233 64.27 20.97 -9.91
CA ILE A 233 62.87 21.24 -9.57
C ILE A 233 62.73 22.72 -9.18
N PRO A 234 61.91 23.50 -9.88
CA PRO A 234 61.66 24.89 -9.52
C PRO A 234 60.67 24.98 -8.35
N TYR A 235 60.98 25.85 -7.40
CA TYR A 235 60.15 26.18 -6.25
C TYR A 235 59.82 27.68 -6.25
N VAL A 236 58.59 28.00 -5.83
CA VAL A 236 58.17 29.36 -5.48
C VAL A 236 57.50 29.26 -4.12
N ASN A 237 58.10 29.89 -3.10
CA ASN A 237 57.61 29.87 -1.72
C ASN A 237 57.30 28.45 -1.19
N ASP A 238 58.30 27.56 -1.22
CA ASP A 238 58.23 26.15 -0.79
C ASP A 238 57.35 25.21 -1.64
N GLN A 239 56.62 25.72 -2.63
CA GLN A 239 55.79 24.90 -3.52
C GLN A 239 56.46 24.68 -4.87
N LYS A 240 56.40 23.46 -5.40
CA LYS A 240 56.89 23.17 -6.76
C LYS A 240 56.05 23.95 -7.77
N ASN A 241 56.70 24.77 -8.57
CA ASN A 241 56.02 25.64 -9.53
C ASN A 241 56.92 25.94 -10.73
N GLY A 242 56.50 25.52 -11.92
CA GLY A 242 57.29 25.58 -13.16
C GLY A 242 57.70 24.19 -13.67
N THR A 243 58.62 24.16 -14.64
CA THR A 243 59.05 22.91 -15.28
C THR A 243 60.21 22.26 -14.54
N GLY A 244 59.97 21.10 -13.91
CA GLY A 244 61.03 20.24 -13.39
C GLY A 244 61.68 19.44 -14.52
N VAL A 245 63.00 19.27 -14.47
CA VAL A 245 63.78 18.60 -15.52
C VAL A 245 64.72 17.58 -14.89
N ALA A 246 64.68 16.34 -15.38
CA ALA A 246 65.68 15.33 -15.05
C ALA A 246 66.63 15.13 -16.25
N TYR A 247 67.91 14.99 -15.96
CA TYR A 247 68.99 14.84 -16.92
C TYR A 247 69.68 13.48 -16.74
N TYR A 248 70.04 12.85 -17.85
CA TYR A 248 70.98 11.72 -17.87
C TYR A 248 72.40 12.16 -17.48
N PRO A 249 73.31 11.22 -17.18
CA PRO A 249 74.71 11.52 -16.90
C PRO A 249 75.43 12.34 -17.99
N ASP A 250 75.01 12.19 -19.26
CA ASP A 250 75.54 12.96 -20.40
C ASP A 250 74.89 14.35 -20.57
N LYS A 251 74.13 14.81 -19.57
CA LYS A 251 73.38 16.07 -19.53
C LYS A 251 72.28 16.19 -20.59
N LYS A 252 71.90 15.11 -21.28
CA LYS A 252 70.68 15.10 -22.09
C LYS A 252 69.45 14.99 -21.21
N VAL A 253 68.35 15.63 -21.61
CA VAL A 253 67.08 15.56 -20.88
C VAL A 253 66.54 14.13 -20.91
N ALA A 254 66.23 13.59 -19.74
CA ALA A 254 65.56 12.30 -19.55
C ALA A 254 64.05 12.48 -19.34
N ASN A 255 63.65 13.50 -18.58
CA ASN A 255 62.25 13.79 -18.27
C ASN A 255 62.03 15.31 -18.09
N LYS A 256 60.86 15.80 -18.49
CA LYS A 256 60.35 17.14 -18.12
C LYS A 256 58.94 16.99 -17.57
N ALA A 257 58.60 17.70 -16.51
CA ALA A 257 57.24 17.74 -15.99
C ALA A 257 56.89 19.15 -15.50
N GLU A 258 55.71 19.65 -15.86
CA GLU A 258 55.18 20.91 -15.38
C GLU A 258 54.47 20.74 -14.03
N TYR A 259 54.81 21.59 -13.07
CA TYR A 259 54.21 21.62 -11.74
C TYR A 259 53.52 22.97 -11.50
N ARG A 260 52.37 22.92 -10.85
CA ARG A 260 51.67 24.10 -10.33
C ARG A 260 51.13 23.77 -8.95
N ASN A 261 51.63 24.47 -7.93
CA ASN A 261 51.26 24.26 -6.52
C ASN A 261 51.43 22.79 -6.10
N ASP A 262 52.65 22.26 -6.25
CA ASP A 262 53.06 20.89 -5.90
C ASP A 262 52.51 19.76 -6.78
N ALA A 263 51.39 19.96 -7.47
CA ALA A 263 50.79 18.98 -8.36
C ALA A 263 51.35 19.09 -9.79
N LYS A 264 51.52 17.95 -10.47
CA LYS A 264 51.74 17.92 -11.92
C LYS A 264 50.54 18.54 -12.63
N ASN A 265 50.79 19.58 -13.42
CA ASN A 265 49.75 20.34 -14.08
C ASN A 265 50.34 20.95 -15.36
N GLY A 266 49.96 20.40 -16.50
CA GLY A 266 50.53 20.68 -17.80
C GLY A 266 51.25 19.47 -18.41
N MET A 267 52.24 19.72 -19.27
CA MET A 267 52.89 18.66 -20.04
C MET A 267 53.96 17.90 -19.24
N SER A 268 54.01 16.59 -19.45
CA SER A 268 55.04 15.67 -18.95
C SER A 268 55.64 14.90 -20.12
N LEU A 269 56.95 15.00 -20.30
CA LEU A 269 57.71 14.43 -21.40
C LEU A 269 58.76 13.46 -20.87
N LYS A 270 58.90 12.31 -21.52
CA LYS A 270 59.98 11.36 -21.29
C LYS A 270 60.75 11.16 -22.58
N TYR A 271 62.06 11.02 -22.48
CA TYR A 271 62.96 10.88 -23.62
C TYR A 271 63.79 9.59 -23.50
N TYR A 272 64.19 9.04 -24.64
CA TYR A 272 65.22 8.02 -24.71
C TYR A 272 66.62 8.64 -24.59
N LYS A 273 67.65 7.83 -24.28
CA LYS A 273 69.07 8.27 -24.26
C LYS A 273 69.56 8.88 -25.60
N ASN A 274 68.91 8.53 -26.71
CA ASN A 274 69.20 9.10 -28.03
C ASN A 274 68.56 10.50 -28.25
N GLY A 275 67.85 11.03 -27.27
CA GLY A 275 67.19 12.35 -27.30
C GLY A 275 65.81 12.36 -27.97
N LYS A 276 65.36 11.25 -28.55
CA LYS A 276 64.01 11.16 -29.13
C LYS A 276 62.97 11.01 -28.03
N ARG A 277 61.78 11.59 -28.24
CA ARG A 277 60.66 11.47 -27.31
C ARG A 277 60.26 10.01 -27.19
N GLN A 278 59.99 9.58 -25.96
CA GLN A 278 59.46 8.27 -25.62
C GLN A 278 57.97 8.36 -25.30
N LEU A 279 57.59 9.42 -24.57
CA LEU A 279 56.25 9.59 -24.04
C LEU A 279 55.96 11.09 -23.88
N ALA A 280 54.76 11.51 -24.24
CA ALA A 280 54.25 12.85 -23.99
C ALA A 280 52.84 12.75 -23.40
N GLU A 281 52.67 13.24 -22.19
CA GLU A 281 51.44 13.16 -21.40
C GLU A 281 51.02 14.56 -20.95
N THR A 282 49.74 14.74 -20.71
CA THR A 282 49.21 15.96 -20.10
C THR A 282 48.57 15.60 -18.77
N TYR A 283 48.84 16.40 -17.74
CA TYR A 283 48.31 16.22 -16.40
C TYR A 283 47.52 17.46 -15.98
N LYS A 284 46.49 17.25 -15.16
CA LYS A 284 45.78 18.30 -14.45
C LYS A 284 45.61 17.83 -13.01
N ASN A 285 46.28 18.51 -12.08
CA ASN A 285 46.27 18.17 -10.65
C ASN A 285 46.63 16.69 -10.40
N ASP A 286 47.81 16.27 -10.86
CA ASP A 286 48.35 14.90 -10.75
C ASP A 286 47.61 13.78 -11.48
N LYS A 287 46.44 14.06 -12.07
CA LYS A 287 45.71 13.12 -12.91
C LYS A 287 46.00 13.34 -14.38
N GLN A 288 46.15 12.27 -15.16
CA GLN A 288 46.28 12.38 -16.61
C GLN A 288 44.99 12.98 -17.21
N GLU A 289 45.12 14.01 -18.03
CA GLU A 289 44.00 14.76 -18.62
C GLU A 289 44.35 15.16 -20.05
N GLY A 290 43.57 14.72 -21.03
CA GLY A 290 43.79 14.99 -22.45
C GLY A 290 44.64 13.92 -23.16
N VAL A 291 45.39 14.33 -24.17
CA VAL A 291 46.07 13.41 -25.09
C VAL A 291 47.42 12.96 -24.53
N SER A 292 47.63 11.65 -24.46
CA SER A 292 48.91 10.98 -24.22
C SER A 292 49.41 10.33 -25.51
N ARG A 293 50.72 10.44 -25.79
CA ARG A 293 51.36 9.92 -27.00
C ARG A 293 52.59 9.10 -26.64
N SER A 294 52.66 7.87 -27.14
CA SER A 294 53.85 7.03 -27.01
C SER A 294 54.59 6.93 -28.33
N PHE A 295 55.93 6.87 -28.27
CA PHE A 295 56.80 6.87 -29.43
C PHE A 295 57.80 5.71 -29.38
N SER A 296 58.25 5.25 -30.54
CA SER A 296 59.31 4.24 -30.67
C SER A 296 60.69 4.86 -30.44
N GLN A 297 61.73 4.03 -30.27
CA GLN A 297 63.11 4.51 -30.20
C GLN A 297 63.56 5.29 -31.44
N ASP A 298 62.91 5.06 -32.58
CA ASP A 298 63.15 5.78 -33.83
C ASP A 298 62.37 7.10 -33.93
N GLY A 299 61.53 7.41 -32.94
CA GLY A 299 60.73 8.64 -32.85
C GLY A 299 59.39 8.54 -33.57
N GLU A 300 58.94 7.34 -33.93
CA GLU A 300 57.65 7.14 -34.60
C GLU A 300 56.52 7.03 -33.59
N LEU A 301 55.37 7.67 -33.88
CA LEU A 301 54.19 7.62 -33.03
C LEU A 301 53.61 6.19 -33.01
N LYS A 302 53.59 5.55 -31.84
CA LYS A 302 53.12 4.17 -31.64
C LYS A 302 51.65 4.12 -31.24
N SER A 303 51.28 4.95 -30.27
CA SER A 303 49.90 5.02 -29.79
C SER A 303 49.54 6.43 -29.36
N VAL A 304 48.25 6.72 -29.45
CA VAL A 304 47.63 7.90 -28.86
C VAL A 304 46.51 7.44 -27.94
N SER A 305 46.58 7.84 -26.68
CA SER A 305 45.56 7.56 -25.68
C SER A 305 44.92 8.87 -25.22
N TYR A 306 43.63 8.87 -24.95
CA TYR A 306 42.93 10.04 -24.40
C TYR A 306 42.48 9.75 -22.98
N TYR A 307 42.92 10.59 -22.04
CA TYR A 307 42.64 10.46 -20.62
C TYR A 307 41.68 11.54 -20.15
N VAL A 308 40.80 11.17 -19.22
CA VAL A 308 39.95 12.10 -18.49
C VAL A 308 39.99 11.72 -17.02
N ASP A 309 40.38 12.66 -16.17
CA ASP A 309 40.48 12.48 -14.72
C ASP A 309 41.28 11.21 -14.33
N GLY A 310 42.31 10.87 -15.12
CA GLY A 310 43.15 9.70 -14.93
C GLY A 310 42.64 8.39 -15.54
N MET A 311 41.43 8.36 -16.12
CA MET A 311 40.89 7.18 -16.81
C MET A 311 41.22 7.20 -18.31
N GLU A 312 41.77 6.11 -18.85
CA GLU A 312 41.99 5.94 -20.29
C GLU A 312 40.65 5.69 -21.00
N LEU A 313 40.17 6.67 -21.77
CA LEU A 313 38.88 6.58 -22.46
C LEU A 313 38.98 5.92 -23.83
N ALA A 314 40.09 6.13 -24.51
CA ALA A 314 40.30 5.61 -25.86
C ALA A 314 41.79 5.47 -26.12
N VAL A 315 42.15 4.41 -26.85
CA VAL A 315 43.49 4.20 -27.37
C VAL A 315 43.42 3.92 -28.86
N ILE A 316 44.24 4.64 -29.62
CA ILE A 316 44.52 4.37 -31.02
C ILE A 316 45.92 3.78 -31.07
N ASN A 317 46.00 2.47 -31.34
CA ASN A 317 47.27 1.79 -31.55
C ASN A 317 47.61 1.81 -33.04
N ILE A 318 48.52 2.71 -33.43
CA ILE A 318 48.90 2.90 -34.82
C ILE A 318 49.57 1.64 -35.35
N GLU A 319 50.35 0.91 -34.54
CA GLU A 319 51.02 -0.32 -34.98
C GLU A 319 50.05 -1.48 -35.27
N GLN A 320 48.79 -1.41 -34.81
CA GLN A 320 47.79 -2.46 -35.00
C GLN A 320 46.79 -2.15 -36.11
N ASP A 321 46.62 -0.89 -36.50
CA ASP A 321 45.72 -0.47 -37.58
C ASP A 321 46.48 -0.46 -38.93
N ALA A 322 46.04 -1.27 -39.90
CA ALA A 322 46.73 -1.43 -41.17
C ALA A 322 46.70 -0.14 -42.03
N GLU A 323 45.58 0.60 -42.00
CA GLU A 323 45.43 1.84 -42.78
C GLU A 323 46.25 2.98 -42.17
N LEU A 324 46.27 3.10 -40.84
CA LEU A 324 47.12 4.08 -40.15
C LEU A 324 48.61 3.77 -40.29
N ARG A 325 49.00 2.48 -40.35
CA ARG A 325 50.38 2.06 -40.66
C ARG A 325 50.79 2.49 -42.07
N ASP A 326 49.91 2.28 -43.04
CA ASP A 326 50.17 2.68 -44.44
C ASP A 326 50.26 4.18 -44.59
N ILE A 327 49.43 4.95 -43.87
CA ILE A 327 49.48 6.43 -43.87
C ILE A 327 50.75 6.93 -43.16
N ALA A 328 51.12 6.34 -42.03
CA ALA A 328 52.38 6.64 -41.35
C ALA A 328 53.58 6.35 -42.28
N ALA A 329 53.55 5.23 -43.00
CA ALA A 329 54.56 4.86 -44.00
C ALA A 329 54.60 5.84 -45.18
N ALA A 330 53.43 6.22 -45.71
CA ALA A 330 53.32 7.19 -46.79
C ALA A 330 53.85 8.57 -46.38
N ASN A 331 53.60 9.00 -45.13
CA ASN A 331 54.17 10.23 -44.61
C ASN A 331 55.70 10.18 -44.54
N ARG A 332 56.31 9.06 -44.10
CA ARG A 332 57.77 8.87 -44.11
C ARG A 332 58.38 9.06 -45.50
N MET A 333 57.65 8.63 -46.53
CA MET A 333 58.09 8.73 -47.92
C MET A 333 57.75 10.10 -48.56
N GLY A 334 57.19 11.05 -47.82
CA GLY A 334 56.72 12.34 -48.35
C GLY A 334 55.52 12.22 -49.31
N GLN A 335 54.80 11.10 -49.28
CA GLN A 335 53.72 10.78 -50.22
C GLN A 335 52.32 10.94 -49.59
N ILE A 336 52.19 11.62 -48.45
CA ILE A 336 50.90 11.77 -47.75
C ILE A 336 49.81 12.40 -48.64
N SER A 337 50.21 13.24 -49.60
CA SER A 337 49.33 13.86 -50.59
C SER A 337 48.60 12.87 -51.52
N LYS A 338 49.14 11.65 -51.72
CA LYS A 338 48.43 10.57 -52.45
C LYS A 338 47.21 10.06 -51.71
N TYR A 339 47.19 10.18 -50.38
CA TYR A 339 46.08 9.73 -49.54
C TYR A 339 45.06 10.85 -49.29
N THR A 340 45.48 12.11 -49.39
CA THR A 340 44.58 13.29 -49.30
C THR A 340 43.88 13.62 -50.62
N SER A 341 43.87 12.74 -51.64
CA SER A 341 43.23 13.00 -52.95
C SER A 341 42.12 12.02 -53.33
N LYS A 342 41.96 10.91 -52.59
CA LYS A 342 40.85 9.96 -52.76
C LYS A 342 39.68 10.34 -51.84
N LYS A 343 38.44 10.23 -52.33
CA LYS A 343 37.14 10.59 -51.67
C LYS A 343 36.86 10.02 -50.25
N ALA A 344 37.81 9.38 -49.57
CA ALA A 344 37.71 8.91 -48.19
C ALA A 344 38.56 9.80 -47.24
N TYR A 345 38.08 11.02 -46.99
CA TYR A 345 38.83 12.12 -46.36
C TYR A 345 38.69 12.17 -44.82
N TRP A 346 39.06 11.13 -44.09
CA TRP A 346 39.16 11.27 -42.62
C TRP A 346 40.44 10.70 -42.03
N TYR A 347 40.96 9.57 -42.52
CA TYR A 347 42.18 8.97 -41.97
C TYR A 347 43.47 9.81 -42.09
N PRO A 348 43.78 10.44 -43.24
CA PRO A 348 44.99 11.28 -43.36
C PRO A 348 44.90 12.55 -42.51
N VAL A 349 43.69 13.12 -42.40
CA VAL A 349 43.38 14.30 -41.58
C VAL A 349 43.47 13.96 -40.09
N LEU A 350 42.93 12.81 -39.68
CA LEU A 350 43.06 12.25 -38.34
C LEU A 350 44.53 11.99 -37.99
N TRP A 351 45.31 11.37 -38.90
CA TRP A 351 46.73 11.11 -38.69
C TRP A 351 47.53 12.42 -38.51
N LEU A 352 47.27 13.43 -39.34
CA LEU A 352 47.88 14.76 -39.20
C LEU A 352 47.49 15.44 -37.88
N GLY A 353 46.24 15.30 -37.42
CA GLY A 353 45.80 15.77 -36.11
C GLY A 353 46.47 15.04 -34.94
N LEU A 354 46.47 13.71 -34.96
CA LEU A 354 47.09 12.86 -33.93
C LEU A 354 48.60 13.13 -33.80
N ASN A 355 49.26 13.43 -34.93
CA ASN A 355 50.68 13.73 -35.00
C ASN A 355 51.01 15.24 -34.89
N SER A 356 49.99 16.11 -34.80
CA SER A 356 50.18 17.55 -34.57
C SER A 356 50.48 17.83 -33.10
N GLU A 357 51.51 18.64 -32.85
CA GLU A 357 51.83 19.18 -31.52
C GLU A 357 50.98 20.41 -31.16
N ASN A 358 50.17 20.91 -32.09
CA ASN A 358 49.36 22.10 -31.88
C ASN A 358 47.94 21.71 -31.40
N LEU A 359 47.65 22.02 -30.13
CA LEU A 359 46.35 21.79 -29.48
C LEU A 359 45.21 22.54 -30.21
N GLU A 360 45.50 23.70 -30.77
CA GLU A 360 44.57 24.54 -31.54
C GLU A 360 44.18 23.88 -32.86
N ILE A 361 45.11 23.17 -33.51
CA ILE A 361 44.83 22.39 -34.72
C ILE A 361 43.88 21.23 -34.41
N LEU A 362 44.06 20.55 -33.27
CA LEU A 362 43.15 19.48 -32.83
C LEU A 362 41.75 20.01 -32.49
N GLN A 363 41.66 21.15 -31.80
CA GLN A 363 40.39 21.80 -31.46
C GLN A 363 39.66 22.35 -32.70
N ASN A 364 40.40 22.90 -33.67
CA ASN A 364 39.83 23.35 -34.94
C ASN A 364 39.39 22.17 -35.82
N LEU A 365 40.15 21.07 -35.84
CA LEU A 365 39.75 19.82 -36.50
C LEU A 365 38.46 19.24 -35.91
N GLU A 366 38.31 19.27 -34.58
CA GLU A 366 37.09 18.86 -33.89
C GLU A 366 35.87 19.74 -34.28
N LYS A 367 36.09 21.05 -34.43
CA LYS A 367 35.08 22.01 -34.89
C LYS A 367 34.69 21.80 -36.36
N ASP A 368 35.66 21.54 -37.23
CA ASP A 368 35.43 21.31 -38.66
C ASP A 368 34.81 19.93 -38.93
N MET A 369 35.15 18.91 -38.14
CA MET A 369 34.53 17.58 -38.23
C MET A 369 33.06 17.57 -37.80
N LYS A 370 32.64 18.43 -36.85
CA LYS A 370 31.21 18.66 -36.55
C LYS A 370 30.42 19.16 -37.76
N MET A 371 31.07 19.87 -38.69
CA MET A 371 30.46 20.38 -39.92
C MET A 371 30.21 19.28 -40.97
N TYR A 372 31.03 18.22 -40.97
CA TYR A 372 30.86 17.05 -41.85
C TYR A 372 29.82 16.04 -41.37
N GLY A 373 29.18 16.29 -40.23
CA GLY A 373 28.04 15.52 -39.69
C GLY A 373 26.79 15.47 -40.57
N ALA A 374 26.81 16.08 -41.77
CA ALA A 374 25.78 15.94 -42.79
C ALA A 374 25.87 14.62 -43.61
N ALA A 375 26.93 13.82 -43.46
CA ALA A 375 27.02 12.49 -44.10
C ALA A 375 26.33 11.41 -43.24
N LEU A 376 25.03 11.57 -43.01
CA LEU A 376 24.14 10.62 -42.33
C LEU A 376 23.63 9.49 -43.26
N ASP A 377 23.96 9.52 -44.55
CA ASP A 377 23.27 8.72 -45.58
C ASP A 377 23.78 7.30 -45.82
N ASP A 378 24.82 6.81 -45.12
CA ASP A 378 25.37 5.46 -45.41
C ASP A 378 25.38 4.49 -44.21
N MET A 379 24.40 4.61 -43.29
CA MET A 379 24.20 3.62 -42.21
C MET A 379 23.49 2.34 -42.67
N ALA A 380 22.91 2.29 -43.87
CA ALA A 380 22.24 1.08 -44.39
C ALA A 380 23.23 -0.05 -44.73
N VAL A 381 24.51 0.27 -44.99
CA VAL A 381 25.55 -0.71 -45.37
C VAL A 381 26.17 -1.41 -44.15
N TYR A 382 25.98 -0.89 -42.93
CA TYR A 382 26.71 -1.29 -41.71
C TYR A 382 26.17 -2.51 -40.95
N GLN A 383 25.12 -3.16 -41.46
CA GLN A 383 24.49 -4.32 -40.82
C GLN A 383 25.21 -5.67 -41.08
N ARG A 384 26.21 -5.76 -41.97
CA ARG A 384 26.70 -7.07 -42.44
C ARG A 384 27.99 -7.66 -41.87
N GLU A 385 28.94 -6.93 -41.27
CA GLU A 385 30.24 -7.56 -40.93
C GLU A 385 30.85 -7.22 -39.55
N SER A 386 31.68 -8.18 -39.10
CA SER A 386 32.12 -8.43 -37.72
C SER A 386 33.44 -7.74 -37.31
N LYS A 387 33.69 -7.71 -35.99
CA LYS A 387 34.96 -7.46 -35.26
C LYS A 387 35.77 -6.16 -35.49
N SER A 388 35.64 -5.43 -36.60
CA SER A 388 36.32 -4.11 -36.76
C SER A 388 35.67 -2.98 -35.95
N LYS A 389 34.48 -3.23 -35.37
CA LYS A 389 33.63 -2.23 -34.71
C LYS A 389 34.17 -1.64 -33.40
N TYR A 390 35.11 -2.29 -32.68
CA TYR A 390 35.70 -1.69 -31.46
C TYR A 390 36.66 -0.53 -31.76
N ALA A 391 37.29 -0.53 -32.96
CA ALA A 391 38.18 0.54 -33.38
C ALA A 391 37.41 1.77 -33.91
N ASP A 392 36.29 1.58 -34.60
CA ASP A 392 35.41 2.68 -35.07
C ASP A 392 34.62 3.33 -33.91
N TYR A 393 34.36 2.55 -32.86
CA TYR A 393 33.71 2.95 -31.61
C TYR A 393 34.48 4.02 -30.84
N ASN A 394 35.77 3.76 -30.54
CA ASN A 394 36.65 4.71 -29.85
C ASN A 394 36.81 6.00 -30.67
N ARG A 395 36.82 5.89 -32.00
CA ARG A 395 36.97 7.01 -32.94
C ARG A 395 35.79 7.98 -32.95
N ARG A 396 34.54 7.50 -32.84
CA ARG A 396 33.34 8.39 -32.82
C ARG A 396 33.02 8.95 -31.44
N LEU A 397 33.39 8.22 -30.37
CA LEU A 397 33.35 8.72 -28.99
C LEU A 397 34.36 9.87 -28.78
N PHE A 398 35.56 9.75 -29.39
CA PHE A 398 36.64 10.76 -29.35
C PHE A 398 36.24 12.16 -29.84
N PHE A 399 35.24 12.28 -30.73
CA PHE A 399 34.80 13.57 -31.31
C PHE A 399 33.41 14.05 -30.86
N GLY A 400 32.74 13.35 -29.93
CA GLY A 400 31.39 13.72 -29.45
C GLY A 400 30.30 13.64 -30.53
N LEU A 401 30.48 12.82 -31.56
CA LEU A 401 29.58 12.68 -32.72
C LEU A 401 28.53 11.57 -32.55
N MET A 402 28.50 10.90 -31.41
CA MET A 402 27.58 9.79 -31.12
C MET A 402 26.32 10.31 -30.40
N PRO A 403 25.09 9.95 -30.82
CA PRO A 403 23.89 10.20 -30.03
C PRO A 403 24.02 9.58 -28.64
N LEU A 404 23.66 10.34 -27.59
CA LEU A 404 23.79 9.91 -26.19
C LEU A 404 23.14 8.53 -25.92
N SER A 405 22.08 8.22 -26.64
CA SER A 405 21.38 6.94 -26.63
C SER A 405 22.25 5.72 -26.95
N TYR A 406 23.26 5.85 -27.81
CA TYR A 406 24.19 4.75 -28.07
C TYR A 406 25.17 4.56 -26.92
N ALA A 407 25.68 5.66 -26.32
CA ALA A 407 26.54 5.56 -25.14
C ALA A 407 25.81 4.85 -23.97
N VAL A 408 24.50 5.07 -23.87
CA VAL A 408 23.62 4.35 -22.94
C VAL A 408 23.45 2.87 -23.32
N ASP A 409 23.12 2.55 -24.58
CA ASP A 409 22.98 1.16 -25.08
C ASP A 409 24.25 0.31 -24.81
N LEU A 410 25.40 0.97 -24.79
CA LEU A 410 26.73 0.38 -24.57
C LEU A 410 27.15 0.34 -23.10
N SER A 411 26.28 0.77 -22.17
CA SER A 411 26.54 0.80 -20.73
C SER A 411 27.78 1.62 -20.34
N ALA A 412 28.00 2.77 -20.99
CA ALA A 412 29.13 3.65 -20.67
C ALA A 412 29.08 4.18 -19.22
N PRO A 413 30.23 4.38 -18.54
CA PRO A 413 30.31 4.99 -17.21
C PRO A 413 29.61 6.36 -17.14
N LEU A 414 29.05 6.70 -15.97
CA LEU A 414 28.31 7.95 -15.75
C LEU A 414 29.17 9.19 -15.97
N GLU A 415 30.47 9.14 -15.67
CA GLU A 415 31.43 10.22 -15.89
C GLU A 415 31.56 10.57 -17.38
N ILE A 416 31.43 9.56 -18.25
CA ILE A 416 31.42 9.75 -19.70
C ILE A 416 30.09 10.38 -20.12
N LEU A 417 28.96 9.84 -19.64
CA LEU A 417 27.64 10.40 -19.95
C LEU A 417 27.53 11.86 -19.51
N GLN A 418 28.12 12.25 -18.38
CA GLN A 418 28.15 13.63 -17.87
C GLN A 418 28.78 14.63 -18.83
N LYS A 419 29.78 14.23 -19.62
CA LYS A 419 30.39 15.12 -20.61
C LYS A 419 29.52 15.33 -21.85
N PHE A 420 28.62 14.40 -22.15
CA PHE A 420 27.78 14.42 -23.36
C PHE A 420 26.29 14.66 -23.08
N ALA A 421 25.87 14.66 -21.81
CA ALA A 421 24.52 14.98 -21.34
C ALA A 421 24.24 16.50 -21.38
N THR A 422 24.54 17.15 -22.51
CA THR A 422 24.21 18.57 -22.72
C THR A 422 22.71 18.73 -23.00
N PRO A 423 22.09 19.90 -22.71
CA PRO A 423 20.68 20.14 -22.99
C PRO A 423 20.28 19.91 -24.46
N GLN A 424 21.22 20.06 -25.39
CA GLN A 424 21.02 19.86 -26.83
C GLN A 424 21.07 18.38 -27.24
N GLN A 425 21.75 17.53 -26.47
CA GLN A 425 22.00 16.12 -26.81
C GLN A 425 21.19 15.13 -25.96
N ILE A 426 20.75 15.53 -24.75
CA ILE A 426 20.07 14.67 -23.78
C ILE A 426 18.81 13.99 -24.35
N ASN A 427 18.12 14.67 -25.26
CA ASN A 427 16.90 14.20 -25.92
C ASN A 427 17.11 13.76 -27.38
N GLY A 428 18.37 13.66 -27.82
CA GLY A 428 18.69 13.19 -29.16
C GLY A 428 18.23 11.75 -29.36
N GLN A 429 17.56 11.49 -30.49
CA GLN A 429 17.10 10.15 -30.87
C GLN A 429 18.17 9.41 -31.66
N ASN A 430 18.30 8.09 -31.43
CA ASN A 430 19.03 7.21 -32.32
C ASN A 430 18.26 7.00 -33.66
N PRO A 431 18.87 6.39 -34.69
CA PRO A 431 18.20 6.09 -35.95
C PRO A 431 16.98 5.16 -35.86
N ARG A 432 16.76 4.50 -34.70
CA ARG A 432 15.55 3.72 -34.40
C ARG A 432 14.46 4.55 -33.70
N GLY A 433 14.71 5.85 -33.48
CA GLY A 433 13.81 6.77 -32.78
C GLY A 433 13.92 6.76 -31.26
N GLY A 434 14.82 5.96 -30.67
CA GLY A 434 14.99 5.82 -29.22
C GLY A 434 15.85 6.93 -28.61
N THR A 435 15.38 7.57 -27.54
CA THR A 435 16.17 8.53 -26.74
C THR A 435 17.08 7.81 -25.75
N ALA A 436 18.05 8.52 -25.19
CA ALA A 436 18.93 7.98 -24.13
C ALA A 436 18.14 7.44 -22.93
N LEU A 437 17.06 8.12 -22.55
CA LEU A 437 16.19 7.69 -21.46
C LEU A 437 15.48 6.36 -21.77
N LEU A 438 14.93 6.22 -22.98
CA LEU A 438 14.23 5.00 -23.38
C LEU A 438 15.19 3.78 -23.45
N GLU A 439 16.42 3.98 -23.94
CA GLU A 439 17.42 2.90 -23.94
C GLU A 439 17.85 2.51 -22.52
N ALA A 440 18.01 3.48 -21.61
CA ALA A 440 18.35 3.19 -20.20
C ALA A 440 17.25 2.37 -19.50
N ILE A 441 15.99 2.67 -19.79
CA ILE A 441 14.82 1.91 -19.30
C ILE A 441 14.84 0.49 -19.88
N ARG A 442 15.04 0.34 -21.20
CA ARG A 442 15.10 -0.97 -21.88
C ARG A 442 16.23 -1.85 -21.35
N LEU A 443 17.36 -1.26 -20.98
CA LEU A 443 18.48 -1.94 -20.33
C LEU A 443 18.25 -2.25 -18.85
N ASN A 444 17.15 -1.76 -18.27
CA ASN A 444 16.80 -1.91 -16.87
C ASN A 444 17.92 -1.41 -15.93
N ASN A 445 18.48 -0.22 -16.20
CA ASN A 445 19.58 0.37 -15.44
C ASN A 445 19.12 1.61 -14.62
N PRO A 446 18.82 1.46 -13.31
CA PRO A 446 18.31 2.55 -12.48
C PRO A 446 19.25 3.75 -12.35
N GLU A 447 20.56 3.50 -12.26
CA GLU A 447 21.57 4.55 -12.12
C GLU A 447 21.62 5.45 -13.36
N MET A 448 21.56 4.85 -14.55
CA MET A 448 21.50 5.60 -15.81
C MET A 448 20.18 6.38 -15.96
N VAL A 449 19.05 5.77 -15.63
CA VAL A 449 17.75 6.47 -15.67
C VAL A 449 17.77 7.67 -14.75
N LYS A 450 18.18 7.49 -13.49
CA LYS A 450 18.29 8.56 -12.50
C LYS A 450 19.24 9.67 -12.97
N PHE A 451 20.40 9.30 -13.51
CA PHE A 451 21.35 10.25 -14.07
C PHE A 451 20.74 11.08 -15.21
N LEU A 452 20.06 10.45 -16.17
CA LEU A 452 19.46 11.12 -17.33
C LEU A 452 18.32 12.06 -16.90
N LEU A 453 17.47 11.61 -15.97
CA LEU A 453 16.38 12.41 -15.41
C LEU A 453 16.91 13.63 -14.62
N LEU A 454 17.98 13.47 -13.83
CA LEU A 454 18.67 14.59 -13.16
C LEU A 454 19.19 15.63 -14.15
N HIS A 455 19.57 15.22 -15.36
CA HIS A 455 20.02 16.09 -16.45
C HIS A 455 18.86 16.58 -17.35
N LYS A 456 17.61 16.49 -16.87
CA LYS A 456 16.40 16.96 -17.55
C LYS A 456 16.12 16.27 -18.89
N ALA A 457 16.39 14.97 -18.97
CA ALA A 457 15.86 14.15 -20.07
C ALA A 457 14.33 14.30 -20.13
N ASP A 458 13.83 14.57 -21.32
CA ASP A 458 12.41 14.84 -21.57
C ASP A 458 11.62 13.53 -21.61
N ILE A 459 10.59 13.48 -20.78
CA ILE A 459 9.62 12.37 -20.72
C ILE A 459 8.38 12.64 -21.60
N SER A 460 8.17 13.89 -22.04
CA SER A 460 6.96 14.30 -22.76
C SER A 460 6.89 13.74 -24.19
N SER A 461 8.04 13.44 -24.80
CA SER A 461 8.11 12.76 -26.11
C SER A 461 7.56 11.33 -26.09
N ALA A 462 7.37 10.75 -24.90
CA ALA A 462 6.81 9.42 -24.70
C ALA A 462 5.75 9.46 -23.58
N PRO A 463 4.54 9.99 -23.83
CA PRO A 463 3.53 10.22 -22.80
C PRO A 463 3.07 8.93 -22.08
N LYS A 464 3.32 7.75 -22.67
CA LYS A 464 3.03 6.42 -22.07
C LYS A 464 4.27 5.70 -21.54
N ILE A 465 5.39 6.41 -21.32
CA ILE A 465 6.68 5.83 -20.89
C ILE A 465 6.55 5.01 -19.61
N PHE A 466 5.73 5.47 -18.66
CA PHE A 466 5.49 4.75 -17.41
C PHE A 466 4.78 3.41 -17.65
N LEU A 467 3.67 3.42 -18.40
CA LEU A 467 2.96 2.19 -18.76
C LEU A 467 3.83 1.23 -19.57
N GLN A 468 4.64 1.73 -20.50
CA GLN A 468 5.57 0.91 -21.27
C GLN A 468 6.62 0.25 -20.35
N SER A 469 7.18 1.02 -19.42
CA SER A 469 8.15 0.53 -18.43
C SER A 469 7.56 -0.60 -17.57
N VAL A 470 6.30 -0.44 -17.13
CA VAL A 470 5.57 -1.49 -16.39
C VAL A 470 5.37 -2.76 -17.25
N LYS A 471 5.02 -2.61 -18.54
CA LYS A 471 4.86 -3.74 -19.47
C LYS A 471 6.17 -4.50 -19.72
N GLU A 472 7.29 -3.79 -19.73
CA GLU A 472 8.63 -4.36 -19.91
C GLU A 472 9.22 -4.98 -18.62
N ASN A 473 8.48 -4.92 -17.50
CA ASN A 473 8.87 -5.46 -16.20
C ASN A 473 10.23 -4.91 -15.70
N VAL A 474 10.41 -3.60 -15.81
CA VAL A 474 11.61 -2.91 -15.32
C VAL A 474 11.62 -2.79 -13.79
N ALA A 475 12.78 -2.51 -13.22
CA ALA A 475 13.01 -2.42 -11.78
C ALA A 475 12.11 -1.35 -11.12
N PRO A 476 11.54 -1.61 -9.92
CA PRO A 476 10.68 -0.67 -9.21
C PRO A 476 11.31 0.71 -8.97
N GLU A 477 12.63 0.77 -8.81
CA GLU A 477 13.39 2.01 -8.66
C GLU A 477 13.27 2.90 -9.90
N ILE A 478 13.30 2.32 -11.11
CA ILE A 478 13.11 3.06 -12.37
C ILE A 478 11.69 3.62 -12.43
N LEU A 479 10.69 2.82 -12.07
CA LEU A 479 9.29 3.23 -12.05
C LEU A 479 9.07 4.41 -11.08
N GLU A 480 9.69 4.34 -9.90
CA GLU A 480 9.60 5.41 -8.92
C GLU A 480 10.28 6.71 -9.41
N GLU A 481 11.47 6.63 -10.01
CA GLU A 481 12.15 7.82 -10.57
C GLU A 481 11.34 8.48 -11.68
N LEU A 482 10.68 7.71 -12.55
CA LEU A 482 9.79 8.25 -13.59
C LEU A 482 8.59 9.00 -12.99
N LEU A 483 7.99 8.50 -11.91
CA LEU A 483 6.87 9.16 -11.23
C LEU A 483 7.30 10.45 -10.53
N LYS A 484 8.51 10.49 -9.93
CA LYS A 484 9.07 11.72 -9.31
C LYS A 484 9.19 12.88 -10.29
N VAL A 485 9.51 12.59 -11.56
CA VAL A 485 9.63 13.61 -12.62
C VAL A 485 8.31 13.91 -13.34
N GLY A 486 7.20 13.31 -12.89
CA GLY A 486 5.85 13.62 -13.38
C GLY A 486 5.38 12.76 -14.55
N ALA A 487 5.90 11.53 -14.71
CA ALA A 487 5.30 10.59 -15.66
C ALA A 487 3.84 10.28 -15.26
N ASP A 488 2.96 10.16 -16.25
CA ASP A 488 1.54 9.92 -16.01
C ASP A 488 1.31 8.50 -15.45
N VAL A 489 1.02 8.43 -14.14
CA VAL A 489 0.73 7.20 -13.41
C VAL A 489 -0.54 6.49 -13.92
N ASN A 490 -1.46 7.26 -14.51
CA ASN A 490 -2.75 6.77 -15.02
C ASN A 490 -2.73 6.53 -16.53
N ALA A 491 -1.56 6.59 -17.16
CA ALA A 491 -1.41 6.30 -18.57
C ALA A 491 -2.00 4.91 -18.89
N ALA A 492 -2.89 4.87 -19.88
CA ALA A 492 -3.57 3.67 -20.33
C ALA A 492 -3.31 3.40 -21.82
N ASP A 493 -3.38 2.14 -22.23
CA ASP A 493 -3.40 1.79 -23.65
C ASP A 493 -4.78 1.99 -24.29
N GLU A 494 -4.91 1.66 -25.57
CA GLU A 494 -6.15 1.86 -26.34
C GLU A 494 -7.35 1.07 -25.79
N ASN A 495 -7.08 0.03 -24.99
CA ASN A 495 -8.10 -0.76 -24.31
C ASN A 495 -8.36 -0.25 -22.88
N GLY A 496 -7.82 0.90 -22.47
CA GLY A 496 -7.96 1.40 -21.10
C GLY A 496 -7.17 0.59 -20.06
N VAL A 497 -6.24 -0.28 -20.49
CA VAL A 497 -5.40 -1.04 -19.56
C VAL A 497 -4.27 -0.14 -19.06
N ASN A 498 -4.29 0.19 -17.77
CA ASN A 498 -3.30 1.03 -17.10
C ASN A 498 -2.31 0.20 -16.25
N ALA A 499 -1.37 0.87 -15.59
CA ALA A 499 -0.35 0.22 -14.76
C ALA A 499 -0.95 -0.59 -13.60
N ALA A 500 -2.08 -0.16 -13.03
CA ALA A 500 -2.74 -0.87 -11.95
C ALA A 500 -3.31 -2.23 -12.39
N VAL A 501 -3.85 -2.31 -13.61
CA VAL A 501 -4.30 -3.59 -14.21
C VAL A 501 -3.12 -4.54 -14.38
N TRP A 502 -1.95 -4.05 -14.82
CA TRP A 502 -0.74 -4.87 -14.93
C TRP A 502 -0.22 -5.33 -13.57
N ALA A 503 -0.24 -4.47 -12.56
CA ALA A 503 0.14 -4.83 -11.20
C ALA A 503 -0.73 -5.96 -10.65
N VAL A 504 -2.05 -5.90 -10.86
CA VAL A 504 -2.97 -6.99 -10.50
C VAL A 504 -2.71 -8.25 -11.32
N LYS A 505 -2.50 -8.14 -12.63
CA LYS A 505 -2.22 -9.28 -13.51
C LYS A 505 -0.97 -10.06 -13.10
N HIS A 506 0.05 -9.35 -12.58
CA HIS A 506 1.28 -9.95 -12.07
C HIS A 506 1.24 -10.24 -10.55
N ASN A 507 0.12 -9.96 -9.88
CA ASN A 507 -0.04 -10.10 -8.43
C ASN A 507 1.05 -9.33 -7.64
N ASP A 508 1.40 -8.14 -8.11
CA ASP A 508 2.50 -7.32 -7.61
C ASP A 508 2.01 -6.25 -6.61
N LEU A 509 2.11 -6.57 -5.32
CA LEU A 509 1.77 -5.65 -4.24
C LEU A 509 2.72 -4.45 -4.17
N GLN A 510 4.00 -4.61 -4.53
CA GLN A 510 4.97 -3.51 -4.45
C GLN A 510 4.65 -2.43 -5.48
N LEU A 511 4.33 -2.84 -6.71
CA LEU A 511 3.87 -1.92 -7.74
C LEU A 511 2.55 -1.24 -7.34
N LEU A 512 1.59 -1.98 -6.78
CA LEU A 512 0.35 -1.38 -6.28
C LEU A 512 0.58 -0.32 -5.19
N ASN A 513 1.47 -0.58 -4.23
CA ASN A 513 1.85 0.38 -3.19
C ASN A 513 2.53 1.62 -3.79
N LEU A 514 3.39 1.43 -4.80
CA LEU A 514 4.01 2.53 -5.53
C LEU A 514 2.96 3.38 -6.24
N LEU A 515 2.02 2.76 -6.97
CA LEU A 515 0.93 3.44 -7.65
C LEU A 515 0.07 4.24 -6.65
N GLN A 516 -0.25 3.67 -5.49
CA GLN A 516 -1.00 4.35 -4.44
C GLN A 516 -0.25 5.56 -3.86
N LYS A 517 1.06 5.43 -3.63
CA LYS A 517 1.93 6.51 -3.15
C LYS A 517 1.89 7.74 -4.07
N TYR A 518 1.75 7.52 -5.37
CA TYR A 518 1.65 8.58 -6.39
C TYR A 518 0.20 8.83 -6.86
N HIS A 519 -0.79 8.50 -6.03
CA HIS A 519 -2.21 8.80 -6.25
C HIS A 519 -2.79 8.28 -7.58
N ALA A 520 -2.39 7.07 -7.99
CA ALA A 520 -3.01 6.40 -9.13
C ALA A 520 -4.53 6.19 -8.91
N ASP A 521 -5.29 6.31 -10.00
CA ASP A 521 -6.71 6.02 -10.02
C ASP A 521 -6.96 4.52 -10.21
N PHE A 522 -7.43 3.86 -9.16
CA PHE A 522 -7.82 2.46 -9.19
C PHE A 522 -9.28 2.23 -9.62
N GLN A 523 -10.08 3.28 -9.82
CA GLN A 523 -11.51 3.19 -10.14
C GLN A 523 -11.78 3.00 -11.64
N THR A 524 -10.73 2.99 -12.47
CA THR A 524 -10.88 2.72 -13.90
C THR A 524 -11.49 1.34 -14.13
N LEU A 525 -12.59 1.29 -14.89
CA LEU A 525 -13.24 0.05 -15.28
C LEU A 525 -12.53 -0.58 -16.48
N LEU A 526 -12.35 -1.90 -16.44
CA LEU A 526 -11.83 -2.68 -17.55
C LEU A 526 -12.81 -2.70 -18.75
N PRO A 527 -12.37 -3.10 -19.96
CA PRO A 527 -13.21 -3.22 -21.15
C PRO A 527 -14.45 -4.12 -21.02
N ASP A 528 -14.53 -4.98 -20.01
CA ASP A 528 -15.70 -5.81 -19.71
C ASP A 528 -16.57 -5.23 -18.57
N GLY A 529 -16.26 -4.01 -18.11
CA GLY A 529 -16.95 -3.28 -17.04
C GLY A 529 -16.58 -3.72 -15.64
N LYS A 530 -15.67 -4.68 -15.49
CA LYS A 530 -15.18 -5.11 -14.19
C LYS A 530 -14.33 -3.99 -13.59
N ASN A 531 -14.46 -3.78 -12.28
CA ASN A 531 -13.46 -3.00 -11.56
C ASN A 531 -12.20 -3.85 -11.31
N LEU A 532 -11.14 -3.18 -10.86
CA LEU A 532 -9.85 -3.83 -10.66
C LEU A 532 -9.89 -4.93 -9.59
N LEU A 533 -10.71 -4.77 -8.54
CA LEU A 533 -10.91 -5.77 -7.49
C LEU A 533 -11.56 -7.05 -8.03
N PHE A 534 -12.59 -6.93 -8.87
CA PHE A 534 -13.24 -8.04 -9.55
C PHE A 534 -12.22 -8.81 -10.39
N TYR A 535 -11.37 -8.10 -11.13
CA TYR A 535 -10.33 -8.71 -11.95
C TYR A 535 -9.28 -9.45 -11.10
N ALA A 536 -8.80 -8.83 -10.02
CA ALA A 536 -7.83 -9.43 -9.10
C ALA A 536 -8.33 -10.73 -8.47
N VAL A 537 -9.59 -10.75 -8.09
CA VAL A 537 -10.23 -11.94 -7.53
C VAL A 537 -10.29 -13.08 -8.54
N ASN A 538 -10.68 -12.81 -9.79
CA ASN A 538 -10.76 -13.84 -10.83
C ASN A 538 -9.40 -14.41 -11.23
N LEU A 539 -8.33 -13.63 -11.06
CA LEU A 539 -6.95 -14.08 -11.28
C LEU A 539 -6.36 -14.79 -10.06
N HIS A 540 -7.14 -14.98 -8.98
CA HIS A 540 -6.72 -15.59 -7.72
C HIS A 540 -5.52 -14.87 -7.07
N CYS A 541 -5.49 -13.53 -7.13
CA CYS A 541 -4.46 -12.73 -6.46
C CYS A 541 -4.43 -12.95 -4.94
N ASP A 542 -3.26 -12.73 -4.35
CA ASP A 542 -3.00 -12.95 -2.93
C ASP A 542 -3.84 -12.01 -2.04
N GLU A 543 -4.06 -12.43 -0.80
CA GLU A 543 -4.83 -11.67 0.19
C GLU A 543 -4.33 -10.22 0.40
N PRO A 544 -3.01 -9.91 0.44
CA PRO A 544 -2.53 -8.55 0.54
C PRO A 544 -2.93 -7.64 -0.63
N VAL A 545 -2.90 -8.16 -1.88
CA VAL A 545 -3.33 -7.41 -3.07
C VAL A 545 -4.82 -7.09 -3.00
N ILE A 546 -5.64 -8.09 -2.64
CA ILE A 546 -7.08 -7.91 -2.47
C ILE A 546 -7.40 -6.89 -1.36
N ASN A 547 -6.72 -6.98 -0.22
CA ASN A 547 -6.93 -6.08 0.91
C ASN A 547 -6.54 -4.63 0.57
N MET A 548 -5.46 -4.45 -0.20
CA MET A 548 -5.03 -3.13 -0.68
C MET A 548 -6.08 -2.51 -1.60
N LEU A 549 -6.63 -3.26 -2.55
CA LEU A 549 -7.68 -2.75 -3.46
C LEU A 549 -8.97 -2.40 -2.71
N ILE A 550 -9.32 -3.14 -1.65
CA ILE A 550 -10.46 -2.81 -0.79
C ILE A 550 -10.18 -1.54 0.02
N ALA A 551 -8.96 -1.39 0.55
CA ALA A 551 -8.55 -0.17 1.23
C ALA A 551 -8.53 1.06 0.30
N ALA A 552 -8.31 0.84 -1.00
CA ALA A 552 -8.45 1.86 -2.04
C ALA A 552 -9.91 2.22 -2.37
N GLY A 553 -10.90 1.61 -1.70
CA GLY A 553 -12.32 1.96 -1.81
C GLY A 553 -13.02 1.35 -3.02
N LEU A 554 -12.51 0.25 -3.59
CA LEU A 554 -13.19 -0.45 -4.67
C LEU A 554 -14.41 -1.20 -4.15
N ASP A 555 -15.55 -1.01 -4.82
CA ASP A 555 -16.79 -1.70 -4.48
C ASP A 555 -16.76 -3.18 -4.90
N ILE A 556 -16.80 -4.08 -3.93
CA ILE A 556 -16.88 -5.53 -4.15
C ILE A 556 -18.18 -5.95 -4.87
N ASN A 557 -19.18 -5.08 -4.87
CA ASN A 557 -20.49 -5.30 -5.48
C ASN A 557 -20.65 -4.59 -6.83
N GLN A 558 -19.58 -4.07 -7.44
CA GLN A 558 -19.66 -3.52 -8.79
C GLN A 558 -19.96 -4.65 -9.81
N PRO A 559 -21.04 -4.56 -10.61
CA PRO A 559 -21.31 -5.53 -11.66
C PRO A 559 -20.41 -5.33 -12.88
N ASP A 560 -20.18 -6.42 -13.63
CA ASP A 560 -19.63 -6.34 -14.99
C ASP A 560 -20.65 -5.79 -16.00
N LYS A 561 -20.26 -5.62 -17.28
CA LYS A 561 -21.16 -5.14 -18.35
C LYS A 561 -22.41 -6.00 -18.58
N ASN A 562 -22.37 -7.26 -18.16
CA ASN A 562 -23.49 -8.19 -18.29
C ASN A 562 -24.40 -8.18 -17.03
N GLY A 563 -24.07 -7.37 -16.04
CA GLY A 563 -24.76 -7.30 -14.76
C GLY A 563 -24.33 -8.39 -13.77
N ASN A 564 -23.26 -9.14 -14.03
CA ASN A 564 -22.83 -10.20 -13.12
C ASN A 564 -21.98 -9.64 -11.97
N PHE A 565 -22.19 -10.17 -10.78
CA PHE A 565 -21.45 -9.83 -9.56
C PHE A 565 -20.44 -10.92 -9.22
N LEU A 566 -19.35 -10.51 -8.57
CA LEU A 566 -18.23 -11.37 -8.23
C LEU A 566 -18.64 -12.59 -7.39
N LEU A 567 -19.47 -12.37 -6.38
CA LEU A 567 -19.97 -13.43 -5.50
C LEU A 567 -20.83 -14.46 -6.25
N LEU A 568 -21.70 -13.99 -7.15
CA LEU A 568 -22.54 -14.88 -7.94
C LEU A 568 -21.72 -15.68 -8.95
N ASN A 569 -20.72 -15.07 -9.59
CA ASN A 569 -19.82 -15.75 -10.51
C ASN A 569 -18.98 -16.83 -9.81
N ALA A 570 -18.48 -16.57 -8.59
CA ALA A 570 -17.78 -17.57 -7.79
C ALA A 570 -18.68 -18.79 -7.48
N LEU A 571 -19.95 -18.54 -7.13
CA LEU A 571 -20.94 -19.61 -6.92
C LEU A 571 -21.24 -20.41 -8.20
N LYS A 572 -21.49 -19.72 -9.32
CA LYS A 572 -21.79 -20.33 -10.63
C LYS A 572 -20.62 -21.18 -11.16
N SER A 573 -19.39 -20.75 -10.92
CA SER A 573 -18.16 -21.47 -11.27
C SER A 573 -17.79 -22.57 -10.27
N LYS A 574 -18.53 -22.71 -9.17
CA LYS A 574 -18.27 -23.65 -8.05
C LYS A 574 -16.94 -23.38 -7.32
N ASP A 575 -16.42 -22.16 -7.39
CA ASP A 575 -15.26 -21.73 -6.61
C ASP A 575 -15.69 -21.35 -5.19
N TYR A 576 -15.82 -22.37 -4.36
CA TYR A 576 -16.28 -22.22 -2.97
C TYR A 576 -15.25 -21.57 -2.06
N GLU A 577 -13.95 -21.72 -2.36
CA GLU A 577 -12.89 -21.06 -1.61
C GLU A 577 -12.96 -19.55 -1.82
N LEU A 578 -13.11 -19.13 -3.08
CA LEU A 578 -13.32 -17.74 -3.39
C LEU A 578 -14.62 -17.20 -2.81
N THR A 579 -15.71 -17.98 -2.89
CA THR A 579 -16.99 -17.62 -2.27
C THR A 579 -16.81 -17.33 -0.77
N GLU A 580 -16.07 -18.16 -0.04
CA GLU A 580 -15.78 -17.91 1.38
C GLU A 580 -14.98 -16.62 1.61
N LYS A 581 -13.99 -16.33 0.75
CA LYS A 581 -13.19 -15.10 0.80
C LYS A 581 -14.08 -13.88 0.58
N LEU A 582 -14.91 -13.87 -0.47
CA LEU A 582 -15.84 -12.78 -0.79
C LEU A 582 -16.85 -12.50 0.34
N LEU A 583 -17.38 -13.55 0.96
CA LEU A 583 -18.29 -13.42 2.10
C LEU A 583 -17.59 -12.83 3.35
N LYS A 584 -16.29 -13.10 3.55
CA LYS A 584 -15.50 -12.43 4.61
C LYS A 584 -15.32 -10.95 4.32
N LEU A 585 -15.12 -10.61 3.04
CA LEU A 585 -14.97 -9.25 2.53
C LEU A 585 -16.30 -8.48 2.43
N LYS A 586 -17.38 -9.00 3.03
CA LYS A 586 -18.72 -8.38 3.09
C LYS A 586 -19.37 -8.16 1.73
N ALA A 587 -19.08 -9.02 0.74
CA ALA A 587 -19.87 -9.06 -0.49
C ALA A 587 -21.37 -9.23 -0.16
N ASP A 588 -22.22 -8.43 -0.81
CA ASP A 588 -23.65 -8.43 -0.58
C ASP A 588 -24.29 -9.64 -1.29
N VAL A 589 -24.93 -10.48 -0.50
CA VAL A 589 -25.59 -11.71 -0.97
C VAL A 589 -26.88 -11.43 -1.73
N ASN A 590 -27.42 -10.22 -1.62
CA ASN A 590 -28.70 -9.83 -2.22
C ASN A 590 -28.56 -9.22 -3.61
N MET A 591 -27.34 -8.95 -4.08
CA MET A 591 -27.12 -8.42 -5.43
C MET A 591 -27.61 -9.42 -6.46
N THR A 592 -28.26 -8.92 -7.51
CA THR A 592 -28.86 -9.78 -8.54
C THR A 592 -28.35 -9.42 -9.91
N ASP A 593 -28.05 -10.43 -10.70
CA ASP A 593 -27.77 -10.23 -12.13
C ASP A 593 -29.01 -9.81 -12.94
N SER A 594 -28.82 -9.67 -14.25
CA SER A 594 -29.87 -9.34 -15.21
C SER A 594 -31.01 -10.37 -15.28
N SER A 595 -30.83 -11.58 -14.75
CA SER A 595 -31.86 -12.61 -14.61
C SER A 595 -32.54 -12.59 -13.23
N ASN A 596 -32.29 -11.55 -12.43
CA ASN A 596 -32.74 -11.41 -11.04
C ASN A 596 -32.24 -12.55 -10.11
N GLU A 597 -31.14 -13.22 -10.49
CA GLU A 597 -30.52 -14.27 -9.70
C GLU A 597 -29.49 -13.67 -8.74
N SER A 598 -29.57 -14.03 -7.47
CA SER A 598 -28.66 -13.60 -6.40
C SER A 598 -27.88 -14.77 -5.82
N ALA A 599 -26.88 -14.50 -4.98
CA ALA A 599 -26.23 -15.56 -4.22
C ALA A 599 -27.23 -16.35 -3.36
N VAL A 600 -28.23 -15.68 -2.78
CA VAL A 600 -29.29 -16.30 -1.97
C VAL A 600 -30.17 -17.23 -2.80
N SER A 601 -30.67 -16.77 -3.96
CA SER A 601 -31.51 -17.59 -4.81
C SER A 601 -30.72 -18.76 -5.39
N PHE A 602 -29.48 -18.53 -5.80
CA PHE A 602 -28.62 -19.55 -6.37
C PHE A 602 -28.38 -20.71 -5.40
N VAL A 603 -28.06 -20.44 -4.12
CA VAL A 603 -27.81 -21.51 -3.12
C VAL A 603 -29.07 -22.27 -2.70
N LEU A 604 -30.26 -21.72 -2.95
CA LEU A 604 -31.53 -22.40 -2.70
C LEU A 604 -31.95 -23.26 -3.89
N GLU A 605 -31.75 -22.77 -5.12
CA GLU A 605 -32.16 -23.45 -6.35
C GLU A 605 -31.14 -24.48 -6.84
N ASN A 606 -29.89 -24.42 -6.38
CA ASN A 606 -28.80 -25.30 -6.82
C ASN A 606 -28.15 -26.06 -5.67
N SER A 607 -27.61 -27.24 -5.97
CA SER A 607 -26.85 -28.05 -5.01
C SER A 607 -25.48 -27.43 -4.72
N VAL A 608 -25.33 -26.86 -3.52
CA VAL A 608 -24.08 -26.27 -3.01
C VAL A 608 -23.65 -26.95 -1.70
N PRO A 609 -22.35 -26.92 -1.33
CA PRO A 609 -21.88 -27.50 -0.08
C PRO A 609 -22.59 -26.88 1.14
N PRO A 610 -23.01 -27.69 2.14
CA PRO A 610 -23.74 -27.20 3.32
C PRO A 610 -23.04 -26.05 4.07
N LYS A 611 -21.70 -26.06 4.07
CA LYS A 611 -20.88 -24.99 4.66
C LYS A 611 -21.07 -23.65 3.95
N ILE A 612 -21.11 -23.64 2.62
CA ILE A 612 -21.30 -22.43 1.80
C ILE A 612 -22.74 -21.94 1.94
N PHE A 613 -23.72 -22.85 1.85
CA PHE A 613 -25.12 -22.54 2.10
C PHE A 613 -25.29 -21.81 3.43
N LYS A 614 -24.78 -22.38 4.53
CA LYS A 614 -24.88 -21.79 5.87
C LYS A 614 -24.17 -20.43 5.96
N LYS A 615 -23.08 -20.22 5.23
CA LYS A 615 -22.34 -18.94 5.22
C LYS A 615 -23.05 -17.85 4.43
N VAL A 616 -23.66 -18.16 3.29
CA VAL A 616 -24.48 -17.22 2.53
C VAL A 616 -25.70 -16.82 3.35
N MET A 617 -26.41 -17.81 3.90
CA MET A 617 -27.63 -17.58 4.68
C MET A 617 -27.41 -16.95 6.06
N SER A 618 -26.16 -16.91 6.57
CA SER A 618 -25.83 -16.17 7.80
C SER A 618 -25.61 -14.68 7.58
N LYS A 619 -25.50 -14.23 6.32
CA LYS A 619 -25.43 -12.81 5.98
C LYS A 619 -26.81 -12.15 6.08
N LYS A 620 -26.83 -10.83 5.95
CA LYS A 620 -28.06 -10.03 5.97
C LYS A 620 -28.84 -10.26 4.67
N VAL A 621 -29.67 -11.31 4.65
CA VAL A 621 -30.57 -11.60 3.54
C VAL A 621 -31.80 -10.68 3.60
N ASP A 622 -32.11 -10.03 2.49
CA ASP A 622 -33.32 -9.23 2.31
C ASP A 622 -34.52 -10.17 2.07
N THR A 623 -35.39 -10.29 3.07
CA THR A 623 -36.56 -11.18 3.01
C THR A 623 -37.73 -10.58 2.24
N THR A 624 -37.69 -9.28 1.91
CA THR A 624 -38.77 -8.56 1.21
C THR A 624 -38.63 -8.60 -0.31
N ARG A 625 -37.44 -9.00 -0.78
CA ARG A 625 -37.11 -9.02 -2.21
C ARG A 625 -37.70 -10.25 -2.92
N LEU A 626 -37.97 -10.08 -4.22
CA LEU A 626 -38.28 -11.17 -5.14
C LEU A 626 -37.00 -11.69 -5.81
N PHE A 627 -36.87 -13.01 -5.87
CA PHE A 627 -35.65 -13.73 -6.21
C PHE A 627 -35.85 -14.67 -7.40
N GLY A 628 -34.77 -14.89 -8.15
CA GLY A 628 -34.71 -15.85 -9.25
C GLY A 628 -35.51 -15.41 -10.48
N LYS A 629 -35.44 -16.22 -11.54
CA LYS A 629 -36.08 -15.94 -12.85
C LYS A 629 -37.60 -15.87 -12.78
N GLN A 630 -38.20 -16.56 -11.81
CA GLN A 630 -39.65 -16.60 -11.61
C GLN A 630 -40.13 -15.55 -10.61
N HIS A 631 -39.24 -14.64 -10.17
CA HIS A 631 -39.53 -13.58 -9.22
C HIS A 631 -40.21 -14.07 -7.93
N LYS A 632 -39.72 -15.18 -7.35
CA LYS A 632 -40.33 -15.81 -6.18
C LYS A 632 -39.94 -15.10 -4.88
N PRO A 633 -40.82 -15.03 -3.88
CA PRO A 633 -40.45 -14.61 -2.54
C PRO A 633 -39.53 -15.65 -1.88
N LEU A 634 -38.68 -15.20 -0.96
CA LEU A 634 -37.67 -16.05 -0.33
C LEU A 634 -38.24 -17.28 0.40
N TRP A 635 -39.38 -17.13 1.07
CA TRP A 635 -40.03 -18.23 1.78
C TRP A 635 -40.43 -19.37 0.83
N ARG A 636 -40.84 -19.03 -0.40
CA ARG A 636 -41.24 -20.02 -1.41
C ARG A 636 -40.04 -20.78 -1.96
N LEU A 637 -38.93 -20.09 -2.20
CA LEU A 637 -37.66 -20.75 -2.56
C LEU A 637 -37.19 -21.68 -1.43
N ALA A 638 -37.28 -21.25 -0.17
CA ALA A 638 -36.94 -22.09 0.97
C ALA A 638 -37.84 -23.32 1.09
N ALA A 639 -39.14 -23.19 0.80
CA ALA A 639 -40.09 -24.28 0.80
C ALA A 639 -39.81 -25.30 -0.33
N GLU A 640 -39.56 -24.83 -1.55
CA GLU A 640 -39.23 -25.67 -2.72
C GLU A 640 -37.87 -26.37 -2.55
N ALA A 641 -36.92 -25.72 -1.88
CA ALA A 641 -35.60 -26.29 -1.54
C ALA A 641 -35.62 -27.17 -0.28
N GLU A 642 -36.80 -27.42 0.31
CA GLU A 642 -36.99 -28.19 1.55
C GLU A 642 -36.15 -27.70 2.75
N GLN A 643 -35.86 -26.40 2.81
CA GLN A 643 -35.08 -25.77 3.88
C GLN A 643 -35.99 -25.41 5.07
N TYR A 644 -36.53 -26.41 5.75
CA TYR A 644 -37.54 -26.27 6.80
C TYR A 644 -37.15 -25.30 7.93
N GLU A 645 -35.90 -25.36 8.41
CA GLU A 645 -35.43 -24.48 9.48
C GLU A 645 -35.23 -23.03 9.02
N LEU A 646 -34.88 -22.83 7.75
CA LEU A 646 -34.87 -21.49 7.16
C LEU A 646 -36.29 -20.96 7.03
N LEU A 647 -37.23 -21.79 6.56
CA LEU A 647 -38.63 -21.43 6.40
C LEU A 647 -39.26 -20.96 7.72
N LYS A 648 -39.05 -21.71 8.82
CA LYS A 648 -39.49 -21.30 10.17
C LYS A 648 -38.94 -19.94 10.57
N ARG A 649 -37.61 -19.76 10.45
CA ARG A 649 -36.95 -18.48 10.77
C ARG A 649 -37.44 -17.31 9.94
N LEU A 650 -37.82 -17.56 8.69
CA LEU A 650 -38.40 -16.54 7.82
C LEU A 650 -39.76 -16.12 8.37
N PHE A 651 -40.66 -17.07 8.68
CA PHE A 651 -41.97 -16.75 9.25
C PHE A 651 -41.87 -16.10 10.64
N ASP A 652 -40.91 -16.49 11.49
CA ASP A 652 -40.60 -15.81 12.75
C ASP A 652 -40.29 -14.32 12.52
N LYS A 653 -39.54 -14.01 11.45
CA LYS A 653 -39.11 -12.63 11.12
C LYS A 653 -40.18 -11.82 10.39
N THR A 654 -40.89 -12.42 9.44
CA THR A 654 -41.94 -11.75 8.66
C THR A 654 -43.25 -11.62 9.45
N GLY A 655 -43.32 -12.30 10.61
CA GLY A 655 -44.42 -12.22 11.55
C GLY A 655 -45.63 -13.04 11.11
N GLY A 656 -45.39 -14.25 10.59
CA GLY A 656 -46.42 -15.25 10.29
C GLY A 656 -46.47 -15.72 8.83
N ALA A 657 -47.24 -16.79 8.61
CA ALA A 657 -47.59 -17.35 7.29
C ALA A 657 -48.97 -16.87 6.79
N ASP A 658 -49.54 -15.92 7.53
CA ASP A 658 -50.84 -15.29 7.37
C ASP A 658 -50.76 -13.88 6.73
N LYS A 659 -49.54 -13.41 6.45
CA LYS A 659 -49.29 -12.14 5.77
C LYS A 659 -48.98 -12.33 4.29
N PRO A 660 -49.41 -11.39 3.43
CA PRO A 660 -49.02 -11.41 2.03
C PRO A 660 -47.51 -11.20 1.89
N ASP A 661 -46.91 -11.95 0.98
CA ASP A 661 -45.54 -11.73 0.54
C ASP A 661 -45.43 -10.54 -0.42
N ALA A 662 -44.23 -10.32 -0.99
CA ALA A 662 -43.98 -9.23 -1.92
C ALA A 662 -44.72 -9.34 -3.26
N GLN A 663 -45.35 -10.48 -3.58
CA GLN A 663 -46.28 -10.63 -4.71
C GLN A 663 -47.75 -10.49 -4.29
N GLY A 664 -48.03 -10.24 -3.01
CA GLY A 664 -49.38 -10.22 -2.47
C GLY A 664 -49.95 -11.60 -2.13
N VAL A 665 -49.15 -12.67 -2.25
CA VAL A 665 -49.61 -14.03 -2.01
C VAL A 665 -49.49 -14.35 -0.51
N VAL A 666 -50.58 -14.83 0.09
CA VAL A 666 -50.53 -15.28 1.49
C VAL A 666 -50.08 -16.75 1.51
N PRO A 667 -48.99 -17.12 2.22
CA PRO A 667 -48.43 -18.47 2.19
C PRO A 667 -49.46 -19.57 2.46
N VAL A 668 -50.38 -19.36 3.41
CA VAL A 668 -51.46 -20.30 3.70
C VAL A 668 -52.39 -20.58 2.51
N GLN A 669 -52.64 -19.62 1.61
CA GLN A 669 -53.46 -19.86 0.43
C GLN A 669 -52.83 -20.86 -0.54
N THR A 670 -51.50 -21.02 -0.49
CA THR A 670 -50.79 -21.94 -1.38
C THR A 670 -51.01 -23.42 -1.02
N ILE A 671 -51.46 -23.72 0.20
CA ILE A 671 -51.66 -25.10 0.66
C ILE A 671 -53.07 -25.64 0.45
N VAL A 672 -54.02 -24.81 0.01
CA VAL A 672 -55.43 -25.20 -0.23
C VAL A 672 -55.54 -26.42 -1.14
N ASN A 673 -54.76 -26.45 -2.22
CA ASN A 673 -54.79 -27.50 -3.24
C ASN A 673 -53.80 -28.66 -2.97
N VAL A 674 -53.13 -28.68 -1.82
CA VAL A 674 -52.20 -29.76 -1.47
C VAL A 674 -53.02 -31.00 -1.09
N LYS A 675 -52.96 -32.03 -1.94
CA LYS A 675 -53.77 -33.26 -1.79
C LYS A 675 -53.46 -34.07 -0.53
N ASN A 676 -52.21 -34.04 -0.06
CA ASN A 676 -51.77 -34.80 1.10
C ASN A 676 -51.03 -33.88 2.06
N ILE A 677 -51.79 -33.25 2.96
CA ILE A 677 -51.26 -32.24 3.87
C ILE A 677 -50.46 -32.86 5.00
N GLU A 678 -50.82 -34.06 5.45
CA GLU A 678 -50.15 -34.75 6.55
C GLU A 678 -48.69 -35.08 6.22
N ASP A 679 -48.41 -35.47 4.97
CA ASP A 679 -47.05 -35.76 4.50
C ASP A 679 -46.24 -34.50 4.15
N SER A 680 -46.91 -33.35 4.01
CA SER A 680 -46.26 -32.10 3.63
C SER A 680 -45.72 -31.35 4.86
N LYS A 681 -44.43 -31.50 5.11
CA LYS A 681 -43.71 -30.71 6.14
C LYS A 681 -43.85 -29.20 5.92
N VAL A 682 -43.87 -28.75 4.67
CA VAL A 682 -44.07 -27.33 4.33
C VAL A 682 -45.46 -26.87 4.77
N ALA A 683 -46.51 -27.65 4.46
CA ALA A 683 -47.87 -27.31 4.88
C ALA A 683 -48.00 -27.32 6.40
N GLY A 684 -47.41 -28.30 7.10
CA GLY A 684 -47.37 -28.35 8.55
C GLY A 684 -46.70 -27.12 9.18
N ILE A 685 -45.58 -26.63 8.60
CA ILE A 685 -44.93 -25.40 9.06
C ILE A 685 -45.81 -24.19 8.77
N ILE A 686 -46.37 -24.04 7.58
CA ILE A 686 -47.28 -22.93 7.26
C ILE A 686 -48.45 -22.89 8.26
N LEU A 687 -49.06 -24.04 8.54
CA LEU A 687 -50.16 -24.18 9.50
C LEU A 687 -49.77 -23.79 10.93
N SER A 688 -48.54 -24.06 11.37
CA SER A 688 -48.08 -23.70 12.72
C SER A 688 -47.83 -22.20 12.93
N TYR A 689 -47.85 -21.40 11.85
CA TYR A 689 -47.58 -19.96 11.87
C TYR A 689 -48.82 -19.11 11.58
N ILE A 690 -50.01 -19.68 11.76
CA ILE A 690 -51.29 -19.00 11.57
C ILE A 690 -52.04 -18.99 12.90
N SER A 691 -52.65 -17.85 13.22
CA SER A 691 -53.48 -17.71 14.42
C SER A 691 -54.94 -18.04 14.14
N SER A 692 -55.65 -18.53 15.16
CA SER A 692 -57.11 -18.67 15.12
C SER A 692 -57.81 -17.34 14.82
N GLN A 693 -57.28 -16.23 15.37
CA GLN A 693 -57.79 -14.89 15.10
C GLN A 693 -57.77 -14.57 13.60
N TRP A 694 -56.62 -14.74 12.94
CA TRP A 694 -56.51 -14.47 11.51
C TRP A 694 -57.45 -15.33 10.67
N LEU A 695 -57.52 -16.64 10.96
CA LEU A 695 -58.43 -17.56 10.26
C LEU A 695 -59.88 -17.10 10.32
N ASN A 696 -60.31 -16.58 11.47
CA ASN A 696 -61.67 -16.13 11.71
C ASN A 696 -61.96 -14.73 11.15
N GLU A 697 -60.92 -13.92 10.89
CA GLU A 697 -61.03 -12.62 10.20
C GLU A 697 -61.04 -12.76 8.67
N HIS A 698 -60.63 -13.92 8.12
CA HIS A 698 -60.47 -14.17 6.68
C HIS A 698 -61.33 -15.35 6.20
N PRO A 699 -62.67 -15.22 6.20
CA PRO A 699 -63.59 -16.32 5.89
C PRO A 699 -63.45 -16.89 4.48
N GLN A 700 -62.93 -16.11 3.53
CA GLN A 700 -62.64 -16.59 2.18
C GLN A 700 -61.70 -17.82 2.18
N TYR A 701 -60.90 -17.99 3.23
CA TYR A 701 -59.94 -19.08 3.30
C TYR A 701 -60.61 -20.43 3.56
N TRP A 702 -61.49 -20.54 4.55
CA TRP A 702 -62.23 -21.79 4.77
C TRP A 702 -63.15 -22.11 3.58
N GLN A 703 -63.71 -21.08 2.92
CA GLN A 703 -64.50 -21.26 1.71
C GLN A 703 -63.69 -21.93 0.60
N GLN A 704 -62.48 -21.45 0.33
CA GLN A 704 -61.57 -22.06 -0.65
C GLN A 704 -61.23 -23.52 -0.30
N VAL A 705 -61.11 -23.86 0.98
CA VAL A 705 -60.86 -25.24 1.43
C VAL A 705 -62.06 -26.15 1.15
N LEU A 706 -63.28 -25.66 1.35
CA LEU A 706 -64.51 -26.40 1.00
C LEU A 706 -64.63 -26.60 -0.51
N GLU A 707 -64.40 -25.54 -1.30
CA GLU A 707 -64.43 -25.59 -2.78
C GLU A 707 -63.37 -26.55 -3.35
N ALA A 708 -62.17 -26.57 -2.75
CA ALA A 708 -61.10 -27.50 -3.10
C ALA A 708 -61.36 -28.94 -2.62
N LYS A 709 -62.42 -29.17 -1.84
CA LYS A 709 -62.79 -30.46 -1.24
C LYS A 709 -61.65 -31.07 -0.42
N ASN A 710 -60.89 -30.24 0.31
CA ASN A 710 -59.73 -30.67 1.09
C ASN A 710 -60.08 -30.90 2.57
N LEU A 711 -60.66 -32.07 2.87
CA LEU A 711 -61.13 -32.42 4.21
C LEU A 711 -59.99 -32.45 5.25
N GLN A 712 -58.80 -32.92 4.87
CA GLN A 712 -57.65 -32.96 5.77
C GLN A 712 -57.22 -31.56 6.21
N LEU A 713 -57.15 -30.61 5.26
CA LEU A 713 -56.87 -29.21 5.57
C LEU A 713 -57.92 -28.66 6.53
N PHE A 714 -59.19 -28.90 6.23
CA PHE A 714 -60.30 -28.41 7.03
C PHE A 714 -60.21 -28.88 8.49
N GLN A 715 -59.90 -30.16 8.71
CA GLN A 715 -59.67 -30.72 10.04
C GLN A 715 -58.47 -30.06 10.74
N LYS A 716 -57.41 -29.71 10.00
CA LYS A 716 -56.28 -28.96 10.57
C LYS A 716 -56.63 -27.53 10.94
N LEU A 717 -57.49 -26.86 10.17
CA LEU A 717 -57.99 -25.54 10.55
C LEU A 717 -58.84 -25.60 11.82
N ALA A 718 -59.64 -26.66 11.96
CA ALA A 718 -60.37 -26.94 13.19
C ALA A 718 -59.43 -27.05 14.41
N GLU A 719 -58.31 -27.77 14.29
CA GLU A 719 -57.29 -27.89 15.34
C GLU A 719 -56.65 -26.55 15.73
N ILE A 720 -56.49 -25.62 14.77
CA ILE A 720 -55.91 -24.28 15.01
C ILE A 720 -56.90 -23.35 15.72
N GLY A 721 -58.19 -23.69 15.78
CA GLY A 721 -59.23 -22.89 16.42
C GLY A 721 -60.09 -22.07 15.45
N PHE A 722 -60.33 -22.62 14.25
CA PHE A 722 -61.34 -22.10 13.34
C PHE A 722 -62.73 -22.09 14.00
N ASN A 723 -63.41 -20.94 13.96
CA ASN A 723 -64.77 -20.76 14.43
C ASN A 723 -65.74 -21.08 13.29
N PRO A 724 -66.56 -22.14 13.40
CA PRO A 724 -67.42 -22.59 12.32
C PRO A 724 -68.66 -21.69 12.11
N ASN A 725 -68.78 -20.60 12.86
CA ASN A 725 -69.88 -19.63 12.75
C ASN A 725 -69.47 -18.35 12.00
N VAL A 726 -68.24 -18.27 11.49
CA VAL A 726 -67.78 -17.13 10.70
C VAL A 726 -68.45 -17.17 9.34
N LYS A 727 -69.11 -16.06 8.99
CA LYS A 727 -69.83 -15.91 7.72
C LYS A 727 -68.88 -15.55 6.58
N ASN A 728 -69.13 -16.11 5.40
CA ASN A 728 -68.47 -15.70 4.16
C ASN A 728 -69.03 -14.34 3.65
N ALA A 729 -68.57 -13.92 2.47
CA ALA A 729 -69.02 -12.68 1.83
C ALA A 729 -70.52 -12.68 1.50
N ASP A 730 -71.12 -13.86 1.29
CA ASP A 730 -72.56 -14.04 1.04
C ASP A 730 -73.38 -14.09 2.34
N GLY A 731 -72.74 -13.95 3.50
CA GLY A 731 -73.39 -14.01 4.80
C GLY A 731 -73.68 -15.41 5.31
N GLU A 732 -73.06 -16.43 4.70
CA GLU A 732 -73.29 -17.85 4.98
C GLU A 732 -72.20 -18.46 5.85
N GLU A 733 -72.60 -19.25 6.84
CA GLU A 733 -71.72 -20.09 7.63
C GLU A 733 -71.30 -21.37 6.86
N PRO A 734 -70.13 -21.96 7.16
CA PRO A 734 -69.63 -23.19 6.52
C PRO A 734 -70.65 -24.34 6.46
N VAL A 735 -71.42 -24.52 7.53
CA VAL A 735 -72.41 -25.60 7.61
C VAL A 735 -73.56 -25.38 6.63
N LEU A 736 -73.97 -24.13 6.38
CA LEU A 736 -75.00 -23.81 5.40
C LEU A 736 -74.53 -24.12 3.98
N GLN A 737 -73.28 -23.77 3.66
CA GLN A 737 -72.71 -24.05 2.33
C GLN A 737 -72.62 -25.56 2.06
N LEU A 738 -72.19 -26.35 3.04
CA LEU A 738 -72.12 -27.81 2.93
C LEU A 738 -73.51 -28.43 2.74
N VAL A 739 -74.49 -28.02 3.53
CA VAL A 739 -75.88 -28.49 3.40
C VAL A 739 -76.48 -28.08 2.06
N LYS A 740 -76.24 -26.84 1.58
CA LYS A 740 -76.67 -26.37 0.25
C LYS A 740 -76.05 -27.17 -0.89
N SER A 741 -74.80 -27.57 -0.77
CA SER A 741 -74.14 -28.39 -1.79
C SER A 741 -74.65 -29.84 -1.82
N ASN A 742 -75.47 -30.25 -0.85
CA ASN A 742 -75.89 -31.64 -0.63
C ASN A 742 -74.69 -32.60 -0.61
N ASP A 743 -73.53 -32.13 -0.09
CA ASP A 743 -72.26 -32.85 -0.12
C ASP A 743 -72.09 -33.76 1.11
N SER A 744 -71.05 -34.58 1.10
CA SER A 744 -70.80 -35.73 1.98
C SER A 744 -70.92 -35.44 3.48
N LEU A 745 -71.63 -36.34 4.18
CA LEU A 745 -71.84 -36.36 5.64
C LEU A 745 -70.55 -36.19 6.46
N VAL A 746 -69.44 -36.69 5.92
CA VAL A 746 -68.11 -36.63 6.56
C VAL A 746 -67.67 -35.18 6.84
N TRP A 747 -68.10 -34.22 6.01
CA TRP A 747 -67.81 -32.80 6.26
C TRP A 747 -68.61 -32.24 7.44
N LEU A 748 -69.85 -32.71 7.62
CA LEU A 748 -70.68 -32.34 8.76
C LEU A 748 -70.11 -32.93 10.05
N GLU A 749 -69.65 -34.17 10.02
CA GLU A 749 -68.95 -34.81 11.16
C GLU A 749 -67.66 -34.06 11.54
N ALA A 750 -66.91 -33.55 10.56
CA ALA A 750 -65.72 -32.75 10.82
C ALA A 750 -66.05 -31.40 11.48
N LEU A 751 -67.14 -30.76 11.03
CA LEU A 751 -67.65 -29.53 11.62
C LEU A 751 -68.24 -29.74 13.01
N GLU A 752 -68.88 -30.87 13.26
CA GLU A 752 -69.55 -31.21 14.52
C GLU A 752 -68.61 -31.04 15.72
N LYS A 753 -67.34 -31.46 15.58
CA LYS A 753 -66.30 -31.32 16.62
C LYS A 753 -66.07 -29.87 17.05
N LEU A 754 -66.49 -28.89 16.24
CA LEU A 754 -66.37 -27.46 16.51
C LEU A 754 -67.65 -26.83 17.08
N ASN A 755 -68.72 -27.62 17.27
CA ASN A 755 -70.02 -27.18 17.79
C ASN A 755 -70.61 -25.95 17.06
N PRO A 756 -70.86 -26.03 15.74
CA PRO A 756 -71.44 -24.95 14.94
C PRO A 756 -72.87 -24.61 15.38
N ASN A 757 -73.29 -23.37 15.11
CA ASN A 757 -74.68 -22.99 15.19
C ASN A 757 -75.46 -23.64 14.04
N LEU A 758 -76.28 -24.64 14.38
CA LEU A 758 -77.09 -25.36 13.40
C LEU A 758 -78.50 -24.77 13.20
N ASN A 759 -78.94 -23.87 14.09
CA ASN A 759 -80.26 -23.23 13.99
C ASN A 759 -80.15 -21.93 13.17
N ILE A 760 -79.65 -22.05 11.94
CA ILE A 760 -79.44 -20.95 11.00
C ILE A 760 -80.35 -21.07 9.78
N SER A 761 -80.53 -19.96 9.07
CA SER A 761 -81.26 -19.89 7.81
C SER A 761 -80.49 -19.05 6.80
N ASP A 762 -80.69 -19.33 5.51
CA ASP A 762 -80.16 -18.49 4.44
C ASP A 762 -80.91 -17.13 4.37
N ALA A 763 -80.51 -16.28 3.42
CA ALA A 763 -81.13 -14.97 3.20
C ALA A 763 -82.63 -15.04 2.81
N SER A 764 -83.13 -16.19 2.36
CA SER A 764 -84.55 -16.42 2.06
C SER A 764 -85.34 -16.93 3.28
N GLY A 765 -84.68 -17.16 4.41
CA GLY A 765 -85.28 -17.77 5.61
C GLY A 765 -85.28 -19.30 5.59
N LYS A 766 -84.64 -19.93 4.59
CA LYS A 766 -84.60 -21.38 4.46
C LYS A 766 -83.58 -22.00 5.41
N THR A 767 -84.03 -22.92 6.26
CA THR A 767 -83.21 -23.55 7.31
C THR A 767 -82.38 -24.73 6.78
N LEU A 768 -81.37 -25.16 7.54
CA LEU A 768 -80.58 -26.35 7.22
C LEU A 768 -81.46 -27.59 7.02
N LEU A 769 -82.45 -27.78 7.90
CA LEU A 769 -83.39 -28.89 7.82
C LEU A 769 -84.28 -28.81 6.56
N GLN A 770 -84.71 -27.61 6.16
CA GLN A 770 -85.46 -27.42 4.92
C GLN A 770 -84.65 -27.83 3.68
N TYR A 771 -83.35 -27.57 3.64
CA TYR A 771 -82.50 -28.05 2.55
C TYR A 771 -82.45 -29.58 2.50
N ALA A 772 -82.26 -30.24 3.64
CA ALA A 772 -82.26 -31.71 3.70
C ALA A 772 -83.61 -32.30 3.26
N ILE A 773 -84.73 -31.66 3.64
CA ILE A 773 -86.08 -32.02 3.20
C ILE A 773 -86.23 -31.83 1.68
N ASP A 774 -85.80 -30.70 1.13
CA ASP A 774 -85.93 -30.38 -0.29
C ASP A 774 -85.11 -31.31 -1.18
N TYR A 775 -83.91 -31.68 -0.74
CA TYR A 775 -83.06 -32.68 -1.42
C TYR A 775 -83.53 -34.12 -1.18
N ASN A 776 -84.51 -34.35 -0.32
CA ASN A 776 -84.94 -35.67 0.14
C ASN A 776 -83.78 -36.52 0.69
N ASN A 777 -82.84 -35.88 1.41
CA ASN A 777 -81.65 -36.52 1.97
C ASN A 777 -81.90 -36.94 3.43
N LEU A 778 -82.33 -38.20 3.62
CA LEU A 778 -82.66 -38.76 4.93
C LEU A 778 -81.47 -38.77 5.90
N ASP A 779 -80.27 -39.09 5.41
CA ASP A 779 -79.08 -39.19 6.26
C ASP A 779 -78.63 -37.81 6.75
N MET A 780 -78.68 -36.80 5.88
CA MET A 780 -78.44 -35.41 6.26
C MET A 780 -79.49 -34.90 7.25
N ALA A 781 -80.77 -35.17 7.00
CA ALA A 781 -81.84 -34.79 7.93
C ALA A 781 -81.66 -35.47 9.29
N ARG A 782 -81.33 -36.77 9.32
CA ARG A 782 -81.08 -37.53 10.55
C ARG A 782 -79.92 -36.94 11.33
N ASN A 783 -78.81 -36.70 10.66
CA ASN A 783 -77.62 -36.16 11.30
C ASN A 783 -77.88 -34.75 11.85
N LEU A 784 -78.48 -33.84 11.07
CA LEU A 784 -78.84 -32.51 11.57
C LEU A 784 -79.72 -32.55 12.83
N LEU A 785 -80.72 -33.45 12.85
CA LEU A 785 -81.63 -33.61 13.99
C LEU A 785 -80.97 -34.26 15.21
N GLU A 786 -80.04 -35.18 15.02
CA GLU A 786 -79.26 -35.79 16.11
C GLU A 786 -78.34 -34.77 16.79
N HIS A 787 -77.88 -33.76 16.06
CA HIS A 787 -76.92 -32.75 16.55
C HIS A 787 -77.58 -31.43 16.98
N GLY A 788 -78.91 -31.40 17.17
CA GLY A 788 -79.59 -30.29 17.85
C GLY A 788 -80.23 -29.23 16.95
N VAL A 789 -80.45 -29.53 15.66
CA VAL A 789 -81.37 -28.73 14.83
C VAL A 789 -82.80 -28.89 15.36
N SER A 790 -83.47 -27.77 15.56
CA SER A 790 -84.85 -27.76 16.06
C SER A 790 -85.82 -28.29 15.00
N VAL A 791 -86.55 -29.36 15.35
CA VAL A 791 -87.60 -29.97 14.49
C VAL A 791 -88.78 -29.04 14.28
N SER A 792 -89.09 -28.20 15.28
CA SER A 792 -90.23 -27.29 15.26
C SER A 792 -89.73 -25.87 15.50
N LEU A 793 -89.80 -25.01 14.49
CA LEU A 793 -89.50 -23.59 14.64
C LEU A 793 -90.82 -22.80 14.76
N PRO A 794 -90.89 -21.73 15.59
CA PRO A 794 -92.13 -20.97 15.81
C PRO A 794 -92.77 -20.38 14.55
N GLN A 795 -92.00 -20.25 13.46
CA GLN A 795 -92.42 -19.65 12.20
C GLN A 795 -92.51 -20.69 11.05
N HIS A 796 -92.13 -21.94 11.28
CA HIS A 796 -92.06 -23.01 10.27
C HIS A 796 -92.33 -24.38 10.90
N ASN A 797 -93.51 -24.94 10.60
CA ASN A 797 -93.68 -26.39 10.69
C ASN A 797 -93.38 -26.99 9.32
N TYR A 798 -92.50 -27.98 9.26
CA TYR A 798 -92.06 -28.62 8.03
C TYR A 798 -93.08 -29.64 7.48
N LEU A 799 -93.96 -30.16 8.36
CA LEU A 799 -94.92 -31.21 8.02
C LEU A 799 -95.95 -30.84 6.93
N PRO A 800 -96.48 -29.60 6.83
CA PRO A 800 -97.41 -29.20 5.76
C PRO A 800 -96.79 -29.22 4.35
N GLU A 801 -95.47 -29.06 4.25
CA GLU A 801 -94.74 -28.97 2.97
C GLU A 801 -94.28 -30.35 2.45
N LEU A 802 -94.40 -31.39 3.27
CA LEU A 802 -94.01 -32.75 2.93
C LEU A 802 -95.03 -33.39 1.98
N LYS A 803 -94.62 -33.53 0.71
CA LYS A 803 -95.34 -34.31 -0.29
C LYS A 803 -95.34 -35.81 0.06
N SER A 804 -96.25 -36.57 -0.55
CA SER A 804 -96.45 -38.00 -0.28
C SER A 804 -95.22 -38.89 -0.54
N ASP A 805 -94.22 -38.38 -1.27
CA ASP A 805 -92.98 -39.08 -1.63
C ASP A 805 -91.86 -38.94 -0.58
N LYS A 806 -92.02 -38.11 0.45
CA LYS A 806 -91.00 -37.86 1.50
C LYS A 806 -91.27 -38.62 2.80
N THR A 807 -91.85 -39.82 2.72
CA THR A 807 -92.38 -40.60 3.84
C THR A 807 -91.35 -40.87 4.95
N ALA A 808 -90.12 -41.23 4.58
CA ALA A 808 -89.06 -41.53 5.56
C ALA A 808 -88.61 -40.29 6.34
N ILE A 809 -88.61 -39.10 5.70
CA ILE A 809 -88.29 -37.84 6.37
C ILE A 809 -89.44 -37.41 7.28
N THR A 810 -90.68 -37.62 6.85
CA THR A 810 -91.88 -37.42 7.68
C THR A 810 -91.83 -38.25 8.96
N GLU A 811 -91.53 -39.55 8.84
CA GLU A 811 -91.39 -40.46 9.98
C GLU A 811 -90.28 -40.01 10.93
N LEU A 812 -89.13 -39.59 10.38
CA LEU A 812 -88.02 -39.09 11.16
C LEU A 812 -88.39 -37.80 11.94
N LEU A 813 -89.06 -36.85 11.30
CA LEU A 813 -89.47 -35.59 11.94
C LEU A 813 -90.48 -35.85 13.07
N LEU A 814 -91.47 -36.71 12.84
CA LEU A 814 -92.45 -37.10 13.86
C LEU A 814 -91.77 -37.82 15.03
N ALA A 815 -90.86 -38.76 14.76
CA ALA A 815 -90.08 -39.45 15.78
C ALA A 815 -89.20 -38.52 16.63
N LYS A 816 -88.80 -37.36 16.08
CA LYS A 816 -88.01 -36.34 16.77
C LYS A 816 -88.88 -35.25 17.42
N GLY A 817 -90.21 -35.40 17.44
CA GLY A 817 -91.12 -34.52 18.17
C GLY A 817 -91.64 -33.32 17.36
N ALA A 818 -91.80 -33.46 16.04
CA ALA A 818 -92.49 -32.46 15.23
C ALA A 818 -93.91 -32.19 15.76
N ASP A 819 -94.31 -30.92 15.79
CA ASP A 819 -95.60 -30.51 16.34
C ASP A 819 -96.77 -31.00 15.47
N THR A 820 -97.51 -31.99 15.97
CA THR A 820 -98.70 -32.56 15.32
C THR A 820 -99.95 -31.69 15.51
N SER A 821 -99.92 -30.74 16.44
CA SER A 821 -101.03 -29.84 16.76
C SER A 821 -101.09 -28.59 15.89
N TYR A 822 -100.11 -28.42 15.00
CA TYR A 822 -100.00 -27.24 14.15
C TYR A 822 -101.23 -27.03 13.27
N ILE A 823 -101.67 -25.78 13.26
CA ILE A 823 -102.81 -25.31 12.49
C ILE A 823 -102.29 -24.41 11.37
N VAL A 824 -102.53 -24.77 10.11
CA VAL A 824 -102.19 -23.92 8.96
C VAL A 824 -103.05 -22.65 8.94
N PRO A 825 -102.65 -21.56 8.26
CA PRO A 825 -103.33 -20.26 8.33
C PRO A 825 -104.83 -20.25 8.00
N ASP A 826 -105.31 -21.23 7.23
CA ASP A 826 -106.73 -21.38 6.91
C ASP A 826 -107.56 -22.03 8.03
N GLY A 827 -106.93 -22.50 9.11
CA GLY A 827 -107.56 -23.12 10.27
C GLY A 827 -107.54 -24.65 10.27
N ARG A 828 -106.96 -25.30 9.26
CA ARG A 828 -106.87 -26.77 9.20
C ARG A 828 -105.73 -27.33 10.06
N THR A 829 -105.92 -28.52 10.61
CA THR A 829 -104.82 -29.30 11.23
C THR A 829 -104.07 -30.11 10.18
N LEU A 830 -102.87 -30.57 10.54
CA LEU A 830 -102.09 -31.51 9.71
C LEU A 830 -102.86 -32.80 9.38
N LEU A 831 -103.69 -33.29 10.32
CA LEU A 831 -104.53 -34.47 10.09
C LEU A 831 -105.58 -34.19 9.00
N MET A 832 -106.20 -33.00 8.97
CA MET A 832 -107.14 -32.61 7.92
C MET A 832 -106.48 -32.59 6.54
N ILE A 833 -105.25 -32.06 6.45
CA ILE A 833 -104.48 -32.04 5.20
C ILE A 833 -104.11 -33.47 4.75
N ALA A 834 -103.69 -34.33 5.68
CA ALA A 834 -103.35 -35.71 5.38
C ALA A 834 -104.57 -36.49 4.85
N VAL A 835 -105.75 -36.27 5.44
CA VAL A 835 -107.01 -36.89 5.00
C VAL A 835 -107.44 -36.38 3.63
N GLN A 836 -107.40 -35.07 3.39
CA GLN A 836 -107.73 -34.44 2.11
C GLN A 836 -106.86 -34.98 0.96
N ASN A 837 -105.55 -35.14 1.22
CA ASN A 837 -104.60 -35.66 0.25
C ASN A 837 -104.58 -37.21 0.16
N LEU A 838 -105.42 -37.91 0.91
CA LEU A 838 -105.45 -39.38 1.02
C LEU A 838 -104.08 -40.00 1.38
N ASN A 839 -103.25 -39.27 2.13
CA ASN A 839 -101.94 -39.75 2.57
C ASN A 839 -102.12 -40.65 3.81
N LEU A 840 -102.44 -41.92 3.59
CA LEU A 840 -102.68 -42.91 4.64
C LEU A 840 -101.51 -43.00 5.63
N VAL A 841 -100.28 -42.99 5.14
CA VAL A 841 -99.09 -43.14 5.99
C VAL A 841 -98.91 -41.92 6.88
N LEU A 842 -99.03 -40.71 6.33
CA LEU A 842 -98.97 -39.48 7.13
C LEU A 842 -100.14 -39.41 8.13
N ALA A 843 -101.36 -39.75 7.70
CA ALA A 843 -102.52 -39.73 8.58
C ALA A 843 -102.36 -40.73 9.74
N GLU A 844 -101.92 -41.96 9.46
CA GLU A 844 -101.65 -42.97 10.49
C GLU A 844 -100.54 -42.54 11.43
N ASN A 845 -99.43 -42.01 10.91
CA ASN A 845 -98.33 -41.53 11.74
C ASN A 845 -98.74 -40.33 12.61
N LEU A 846 -99.55 -39.39 12.11
CA LEU A 846 -100.09 -38.28 12.89
C LEU A 846 -101.01 -38.78 14.02
N LEU A 847 -101.90 -39.72 13.71
CA LEU A 847 -102.83 -40.33 14.68
C LEU A 847 -102.08 -41.11 15.78
N GLN A 848 -101.08 -41.92 15.40
CA GLN A 848 -100.22 -42.64 16.34
C GLN A 848 -99.47 -41.68 17.28
N ASN A 849 -99.10 -40.49 16.78
CA ASN A 849 -98.43 -39.45 17.55
C ASN A 849 -99.41 -38.43 18.17
N GLY A 850 -100.68 -38.82 18.38
CA GLY A 850 -101.62 -38.08 19.21
C GLY A 850 -102.23 -36.82 18.58
N ALA A 851 -102.29 -36.75 17.24
CA ALA A 851 -103.01 -35.66 16.58
C ALA A 851 -104.47 -35.58 17.07
N ASP A 852 -104.94 -34.38 17.41
CA ASP A 852 -106.30 -34.16 17.90
C ASP A 852 -107.34 -34.47 16.82
N THR A 853 -108.08 -35.55 17.03
CA THR A 853 -109.13 -36.02 16.13
C THR A 853 -110.40 -35.18 16.18
N GLN A 854 -110.55 -34.36 17.21
CA GLN A 854 -111.72 -33.50 17.45
C GLN A 854 -111.43 -32.03 17.13
N ALA A 855 -110.22 -31.71 16.66
CA ALA A 855 -109.86 -30.38 16.23
C ALA A 855 -110.78 -29.91 15.10
N ARG A 856 -111.23 -28.65 15.20
CA ARG A 856 -112.20 -28.05 14.28
C ARG A 856 -111.55 -26.91 13.49
N ASP A 857 -111.82 -26.90 12.18
CA ASP A 857 -111.46 -25.77 11.33
C ASP A 857 -112.36 -24.54 11.60
N LYS A 858 -112.16 -23.45 10.85
CA LYS A 858 -112.97 -22.23 10.96
C LYS A 858 -114.46 -22.44 10.62
N ASN A 859 -114.82 -23.52 9.92
CA ASN A 859 -116.19 -23.91 9.59
C ASN A 859 -116.77 -24.92 10.61
N GLY A 860 -116.00 -25.29 11.63
CA GLY A 860 -116.36 -26.31 12.60
C GLY A 860 -116.17 -27.76 12.10
N ASN A 861 -115.55 -27.97 10.95
CA ASN A 861 -115.28 -29.28 10.37
C ASN A 861 -114.13 -29.99 11.11
N ILE A 862 -114.32 -31.28 11.43
CA ILE A 862 -113.24 -32.17 11.88
C ILE A 862 -112.60 -32.90 10.69
N ALA A 863 -111.50 -33.65 10.91
CA ALA A 863 -110.77 -34.36 9.85
C ALA A 863 -111.66 -35.26 8.96
N LEU A 864 -112.72 -35.84 9.51
CA LEU A 864 -113.67 -36.67 8.76
C LEU A 864 -114.33 -35.93 7.58
N PHE A 865 -114.62 -34.63 7.71
CA PHE A 865 -115.27 -33.85 6.66
C PHE A 865 -114.40 -33.71 5.41
N TYR A 866 -113.07 -33.77 5.58
CA TYR A 866 -112.12 -33.69 4.48
C TYR A 866 -112.09 -34.95 3.61
N ILE A 867 -112.75 -36.05 4.00
CA ILE A 867 -112.99 -37.18 3.08
C ILE A 867 -113.85 -36.76 1.88
N ALA A 868 -114.82 -35.87 2.11
CA ALA A 868 -115.69 -35.36 1.07
C ALA A 868 -114.88 -34.51 0.06
N GLU A 869 -113.98 -33.65 0.57
CA GLU A 869 -113.06 -32.88 -0.27
C GLU A 869 -112.05 -33.77 -0.98
N ALA A 870 -111.50 -34.78 -0.30
CA ALA A 870 -110.57 -35.75 -0.88
C ALA A 870 -111.16 -36.44 -2.11
N LEU A 871 -112.41 -36.90 -2.03
CA LEU A 871 -113.13 -37.50 -3.16
C LEU A 871 -113.29 -36.52 -4.32
N LYS A 872 -113.58 -35.25 -4.03
CA LYS A 872 -113.77 -34.21 -5.03
C LYS A 872 -112.46 -33.83 -5.72
N GLU A 873 -111.35 -33.75 -4.99
CA GLU A 873 -110.04 -33.38 -5.54
C GLU A 873 -109.39 -34.53 -6.31
N ASN A 874 -109.70 -35.78 -5.95
CA ASN A 874 -109.11 -36.97 -6.54
C ASN A 874 -109.99 -37.67 -7.60
N GLN A 875 -110.88 -36.91 -8.26
CA GLN A 875 -111.77 -37.43 -9.32
C GLN A 875 -111.06 -38.14 -10.48
N ASN A 876 -109.79 -37.82 -10.70
CA ASN A 876 -108.97 -38.42 -11.75
C ASN A 876 -108.47 -39.83 -11.39
N LEU A 877 -108.55 -40.25 -10.13
CA LEU A 877 -108.16 -41.60 -9.71
C LEU A 877 -109.27 -42.60 -10.05
N PRO A 878 -108.93 -43.78 -10.62
CA PRO A 878 -109.89 -44.85 -10.86
C PRO A 878 -110.65 -45.22 -9.59
N GLN A 879 -111.97 -45.43 -9.72
CA GLN A 879 -112.87 -45.73 -8.60
C GLN A 879 -112.40 -46.94 -7.76
N ASP A 880 -111.84 -47.97 -8.42
CA ASP A 880 -111.30 -49.19 -7.82
C ASP A 880 -110.05 -48.97 -6.97
N LYS A 881 -109.35 -47.84 -7.14
CA LYS A 881 -108.21 -47.44 -6.30
C LYS A 881 -108.61 -46.41 -5.25
N LEU A 882 -109.49 -45.48 -5.60
CA LEU A 882 -109.88 -44.37 -4.73
C LEU A 882 -110.74 -44.82 -3.54
N LEU A 883 -111.77 -45.63 -3.79
CA LEU A 883 -112.71 -46.04 -2.74
C LEU A 883 -112.07 -46.90 -1.64
N PRO A 884 -111.17 -47.88 -1.94
CA PRO A 884 -110.46 -48.61 -0.89
C PRO A 884 -109.56 -47.72 -0.01
N LEU A 885 -108.92 -46.70 -0.60
CA LEU A 885 -108.12 -45.73 0.16
C LEU A 885 -108.99 -44.91 1.10
N VAL A 886 -110.14 -44.41 0.61
CA VAL A 886 -111.13 -43.68 1.42
C VAL A 886 -111.69 -44.56 2.53
N GLN A 887 -112.04 -45.81 2.22
CA GLN A 887 -112.53 -46.77 3.22
C GLN A 887 -111.49 -47.03 4.30
N THR A 888 -110.23 -47.24 3.92
CA THR A 888 -109.13 -47.43 4.86
C THR A 888 -108.90 -46.18 5.71
N MET A 889 -108.95 -44.98 5.10
CA MET A 889 -108.80 -43.71 5.81
C MET A 889 -109.93 -43.51 6.83
N VAL A 890 -111.19 -43.74 6.46
CA VAL A 890 -112.35 -43.69 7.36
C VAL A 890 -112.14 -44.66 8.54
N GLN A 891 -111.79 -45.91 8.26
CA GLN A 891 -111.56 -46.92 9.30
C GLN A 891 -110.46 -46.50 10.27
N LYS A 892 -109.34 -45.95 9.78
CA LYS A 892 -108.25 -45.42 10.62
C LYS A 892 -108.73 -44.24 11.45
N LEU A 893 -109.40 -43.25 10.86
CA LEU A 893 -109.94 -42.10 11.59
C LEU A 893 -110.86 -42.53 12.75
N LEU A 894 -111.76 -43.50 12.50
CA LEU A 894 -112.67 -44.03 13.52
C LEU A 894 -111.97 -44.87 14.59
N GLN A 895 -110.97 -45.66 14.20
CA GLN A 895 -110.13 -46.43 15.14
C GLN A 895 -109.49 -45.52 16.21
N TYR A 896 -109.19 -44.27 15.87
CA TYR A 896 -108.60 -43.28 16.77
C TYR A 896 -109.64 -42.32 17.39
N GLY A 897 -110.91 -42.72 17.46
CA GLY A 897 -111.93 -42.07 18.31
C GLY A 897 -112.67 -40.89 17.67
N ILE A 898 -112.69 -40.80 16.34
CA ILE A 898 -113.59 -39.86 15.64
C ILE A 898 -115.03 -40.34 15.76
N ASP A 899 -115.93 -39.46 16.20
CA ASP A 899 -117.38 -39.70 16.15
C ASP A 899 -117.90 -39.39 14.74
N ILE A 900 -118.35 -40.44 14.05
CA ILE A 900 -118.88 -40.38 12.68
C ILE A 900 -120.08 -39.45 12.52
N ASN A 901 -120.82 -39.21 13.61
CA ASN A 901 -122.03 -38.39 13.64
C ASN A 901 -121.78 -36.93 14.05
N THR A 902 -120.52 -36.53 14.18
CA THR A 902 -120.14 -35.16 14.54
C THR A 902 -120.71 -34.16 13.53
N GLN A 903 -121.40 -33.14 14.05
CA GLN A 903 -121.88 -32.01 13.25
C GLN A 903 -120.84 -30.87 13.22
N ASN A 904 -120.66 -30.23 12.06
CA ASN A 904 -119.84 -29.02 11.92
C ASN A 904 -120.55 -27.76 12.45
N GLY A 905 -119.98 -26.57 12.25
CA GLY A 905 -120.54 -25.30 12.72
C GLY A 905 -121.91 -24.95 12.13
N ASN A 906 -122.30 -25.58 11.02
CA ASN A 906 -123.60 -25.42 10.37
C ASN A 906 -124.61 -26.51 10.79
N GLY A 907 -124.26 -27.39 11.73
CA GLY A 907 -125.06 -28.56 12.07
C GLY A 907 -124.96 -29.71 11.06
N GLU A 908 -124.03 -29.67 10.11
CA GLU A 908 -123.96 -30.67 9.04
C GLU A 908 -123.13 -31.88 9.50
N THR A 909 -123.59 -33.11 9.28
CA THR A 909 -122.72 -34.29 9.33
C THR A 909 -121.85 -34.36 8.07
N VAL A 910 -120.80 -35.19 8.06
CA VAL A 910 -119.97 -35.40 6.84
C VAL A 910 -120.83 -35.79 5.63
N LEU A 911 -121.93 -36.51 5.85
CA LEU A 911 -122.86 -36.92 4.80
C LEU A 911 -123.67 -35.74 4.23
N ILE A 912 -124.17 -34.84 5.10
CA ILE A 912 -124.85 -33.61 4.67
C ILE A 912 -123.88 -32.71 3.90
N TYR A 913 -122.66 -32.55 4.42
CA TYR A 913 -121.61 -31.76 3.79
C TYR A 913 -121.26 -32.30 2.40
N ALA A 914 -121.03 -33.61 2.28
CA ALA A 914 -120.75 -34.29 1.01
C ALA A 914 -121.85 -34.11 -0.04
N ALA A 915 -123.13 -34.16 0.38
CA ALA A 915 -124.26 -33.90 -0.50
C ALA A 915 -124.26 -32.46 -1.04
N LYS A 916 -124.02 -31.47 -0.16
CA LYS A 916 -124.02 -30.04 -0.53
C LYS A 916 -122.89 -29.67 -1.48
N ILE A 917 -121.69 -30.22 -1.29
CA ILE A 917 -120.54 -29.94 -2.17
C ILE A 917 -120.54 -30.77 -3.46
N LYS A 918 -121.53 -31.66 -3.62
CA LYS A 918 -121.73 -32.57 -4.76
C LYS A 918 -120.52 -33.47 -5.01
N VAL A 919 -120.13 -34.25 -4.01
CA VAL A 919 -118.98 -35.18 -4.17
C VAL A 919 -119.26 -36.26 -5.23
N PRO A 920 -118.25 -36.67 -6.01
CA PRO A 920 -118.34 -37.89 -6.80
C PRO A 920 -118.47 -39.11 -5.89
N TYR A 921 -119.07 -40.20 -6.40
CA TYR A 921 -119.26 -41.46 -5.67
C TYR A 921 -120.01 -41.31 -4.33
N TYR A 922 -120.92 -40.34 -4.24
CA TYR A 922 -121.70 -40.07 -3.03
C TYR A 922 -122.43 -41.31 -2.50
N THR A 923 -122.98 -42.14 -3.39
CA THR A 923 -123.67 -43.39 -3.03
C THR A 923 -122.71 -44.40 -2.38
N GLU A 924 -121.48 -44.50 -2.87
CA GLU A 924 -120.45 -45.38 -2.34
C GLU A 924 -119.87 -44.84 -1.02
N LEU A 925 -119.68 -43.52 -0.90
CA LEU A 925 -119.32 -42.87 0.35
C LEU A 925 -120.41 -43.12 1.42
N LEU A 926 -121.68 -43.00 1.05
CA LEU A 926 -122.80 -43.32 1.94
C LEU A 926 -122.73 -44.77 2.42
N LYS A 927 -122.42 -45.74 1.55
CA LYS A 927 -122.25 -47.14 1.94
C LYS A 927 -121.08 -47.31 2.93
N ILE A 928 -119.92 -46.73 2.62
CA ILE A 928 -118.73 -46.80 3.48
C ILE A 928 -119.05 -46.22 4.87
N LEU A 929 -119.70 -45.06 4.94
CA LEU A 929 -120.04 -44.42 6.21
C LEU A 929 -121.18 -45.16 6.94
N ALA A 930 -122.16 -45.73 6.23
CA ALA A 930 -123.25 -46.51 6.81
C ALA A 930 -122.77 -47.82 7.43
N GLU A 931 -121.81 -48.51 6.80
CA GLU A 931 -121.13 -49.67 7.37
C GLU A 931 -120.43 -49.34 8.70
N GLN A 932 -120.08 -48.07 8.91
CA GLN A 932 -119.42 -47.58 10.11
C GLN A 932 -120.38 -46.87 11.10
N GLY A 933 -121.69 -46.92 10.85
CA GLY A 933 -122.72 -46.45 11.80
C GLY A 933 -123.13 -44.98 11.71
N ILE A 934 -122.98 -44.33 10.54
CA ILE A 934 -123.49 -42.96 10.36
C ILE A 934 -125.03 -42.91 10.40
N ASP A 935 -125.58 -41.93 11.12
CA ASP A 935 -127.03 -41.65 11.18
C ASP A 935 -127.41 -40.64 10.09
N ALA A 936 -128.01 -41.14 9.01
CA ALA A 936 -128.50 -40.33 7.90
C ALA A 936 -129.74 -39.47 8.26
N GLY A 937 -130.36 -39.69 9.43
CA GLY A 937 -131.52 -38.95 9.93
C GLY A 937 -131.18 -37.65 10.66
N ILE A 938 -129.91 -37.39 10.96
CA ILE A 938 -129.45 -36.15 11.59
C ILE A 938 -129.76 -34.96 10.69
N LYS A 939 -130.31 -33.90 11.28
CA LYS A 939 -130.70 -32.66 10.61
C LYS A 939 -129.69 -31.55 10.87
N ASP A 940 -129.45 -30.73 9.86
CA ASP A 940 -128.65 -29.51 9.99
C ASP A 940 -129.40 -28.37 10.69
N GLN A 941 -128.75 -27.20 10.81
CA GLN A 941 -129.35 -26.00 11.41
C GLN A 941 -130.63 -25.50 10.70
N TYR A 942 -130.87 -25.93 9.45
CA TYR A 942 -132.06 -25.60 8.66
C TYR A 942 -133.14 -26.69 8.76
N GLY A 943 -132.91 -27.73 9.57
CA GLY A 943 -133.82 -28.86 9.74
C GLY A 943 -133.79 -29.87 8.58
N LYS A 944 -132.78 -29.82 7.71
CA LYS A 944 -132.66 -30.66 6.51
C LYS A 944 -131.71 -31.84 6.74
N THR A 945 -132.05 -32.99 6.17
CA THR A 945 -131.24 -34.22 6.20
C THR A 945 -130.33 -34.30 4.97
N ALA A 946 -129.39 -35.24 4.95
CA ALA A 946 -128.54 -35.46 3.78
C ALA A 946 -129.36 -35.83 2.51
N ALA A 947 -130.48 -36.54 2.69
CA ALA A 947 -131.39 -36.88 1.60
C ALA A 947 -132.11 -35.65 1.00
N ASP A 948 -132.29 -34.58 1.77
CA ASP A 948 -132.91 -33.35 1.28
C ASP A 948 -131.97 -32.53 0.37
N TYR A 949 -130.65 -32.70 0.54
CA TYR A 949 -129.62 -32.08 -0.29
C TYR A 949 -129.13 -32.96 -1.45
N ALA A 950 -129.36 -34.28 -1.39
CA ALA A 950 -128.96 -35.23 -2.42
C ALA A 950 -130.00 -35.43 -3.54
N LYS A 951 -131.18 -34.84 -3.42
CA LYS A 951 -132.19 -34.71 -4.50
C LYS A 951 -131.79 -33.61 -5.46
#